data_AF-A0A8T0A033-F1
#
_entry.id   AF-A0A8T0A033-F1
#
_cell.length_a   1.000
_cell.length_b   1.000
_cell.length_c   1.000
_cell.angle_alpha   90.00
_cell.angle_beta   90.00
_cell.angle_gamma   90.00
#
_symmetry.space_group_name_H-M   'P 1'
#
loop_
_entity.id
_entity.type
_entity.pdbx_description
1 polymer ?
#
loop_
_entity_poly.entity_id
_entity_poly.type
_entity_poly.pdbx_seq_one_letter_code
_entity_poly.pdbx_strand_id
1 'polypeptide(L)'
;METGDALLIVCDRRDSELGIGMDDEYFVQFSRRHHANAERISAWMHDDRQRPKEIGQNQLGFFLMWLRYELREKEKAKWLSTVEITDEGISTDQEGNPIPISFSNFVLSLQGPFQPLSNYYAFTFEIKGCFYRSVEHYAYQRLFEALHLSEDEIMKIRTTVKPVDISKMAKRLFKHLNIDPNELEHKSIRLDRWRQSAMKYKITKNEYLQNLLLSTGHAFLLETASEADGQWSCGTDEFEYQHLLSKKYITPQLLLQWQCGRLYRPPLLSHFGGNKAGILLMELRTKLASQTTHRIPLITPLASSVLRSSVSNHMICFSPESVLHPFYPVDIKDNESSAVFPSAAHLAAQEAIEFLNINEGNAVWIMEPREGPECWERLHTVICDHMNLPLEVIQQWFQEERQNVLKRAMKMQFEQHPMLLRDALLVCCSRFSSIEAELNIGVRERDLRLWLSHVQQDTKQLMDICLRPMAFRPPYIGGNRLGFILMELRREFILSGVFPQQLPEMTQNVDILLGSESPMENYAVTIPFSILDEINFTAIWANPYLLLLKQQLEEEESNRSESSEFLSEQWEKAALSKKQPPLLISRDEPQITAFFERLFFDNKTKENYAEKFPIDNGCFKMNGHFKPKTDFPIIDEMPVEILRSIYIKMATQFRFKLVEMDELQREIVVRSRDSSRLQELRRALVRNRENLNTVSEINYYLKIREFIKLKINSYNTKEIFFIEREYLCIFYN
;
A
#
# COMPACT_ATOMS: atom_id res chain seq x y z
N MET A 1 28.49 -11.28 3.50
CA MET A 1 27.04 -11.48 3.74
C MET A 1 26.46 -12.60 2.87
N GLU A 2 26.90 -12.74 1.61
CA GLU A 2 26.45 -13.73 0.62
C GLU A 2 26.53 -15.21 1.01
N THR A 3 27.33 -15.56 2.04
CA THR A 3 27.46 -16.93 2.53
C THR A 3 26.28 -17.41 3.38
N GLY A 4 25.24 -16.60 3.57
CA GLY A 4 23.98 -16.99 4.22
C GLY A 4 24.18 -17.55 5.63
N ASP A 5 23.58 -18.71 5.92
CA ASP A 5 23.72 -19.43 7.19
C ASP A 5 24.79 -20.52 7.14
N ALA A 6 25.66 -20.50 6.11
CA ALA A 6 26.71 -21.50 5.97
C ALA A 6 27.69 -21.44 7.15
N LEU A 7 28.13 -22.61 7.60
CA LEU A 7 29.23 -22.78 8.53
C LEU A 7 30.51 -22.21 7.89
N LEU A 8 31.16 -21.26 8.56
CA LEU A 8 32.41 -20.68 8.09
C LEU A 8 33.58 -21.45 8.69
N ILE A 9 34.43 -22.02 7.82
CA ILE A 9 35.60 -22.79 8.20
C ILE A 9 36.85 -21.99 7.81
N VAL A 10 37.74 -21.76 8.75
CA VAL A 10 39.04 -21.13 8.52
C VAL A 10 40.08 -22.23 8.34
N CYS A 11 40.40 -22.54 7.09
CA CYS A 11 41.42 -23.52 6.71
C CYS A 11 42.83 -22.93 6.88
N ASP A 12 43.31 -22.88 8.12
CA ASP A 12 44.70 -22.57 8.44
C ASP A 12 45.41 -23.82 8.96
N ARG A 13 46.44 -24.26 8.22
CA ARG A 13 47.26 -25.43 8.58
C ARG A 13 48.15 -25.20 9.81
N ARG A 14 48.42 -23.96 10.17
CA ARG A 14 49.35 -23.60 11.25
C ARG A 14 48.67 -23.41 12.59
N ASP A 15 47.36 -23.16 12.59
CA ASP A 15 46.60 -22.81 13.77
C ASP A 15 45.35 -23.69 13.91
N SER A 16 45.40 -24.60 14.87
CA SER A 16 44.29 -25.50 15.22
C SER A 16 43.33 -24.90 16.26
N GLU A 17 43.62 -23.71 16.79
CA GLU A 17 42.78 -23.02 17.76
C GLU A 17 41.90 -21.99 17.04
N LEU A 18 42.50 -21.03 16.32
CA LEU A 18 41.77 -20.05 15.53
C LEU A 18 41.21 -20.66 14.24
N GLY A 19 41.98 -21.54 13.59
CA GLY A 19 41.57 -22.30 12.41
C GLY A 19 41.25 -23.77 12.70
N ILE A 20 41.11 -24.57 11.64
CA ILE A 20 40.93 -26.02 11.76
C ILE A 20 42.24 -26.82 11.80
N GLY A 21 43.41 -26.17 11.74
CA GLY A 21 44.70 -26.88 11.70
C GLY A 21 44.97 -27.63 10.40
N MET A 22 44.23 -27.31 9.33
CA MET A 22 44.30 -27.97 8.02
C MET A 22 44.12 -26.96 6.88
N ASP A 23 44.69 -27.27 5.72
CA ASP A 23 44.32 -26.59 4.47
C ASP A 23 42.99 -27.13 3.92
N ASP A 24 42.44 -26.43 2.92
CA ASP A 24 41.12 -26.70 2.35
C ASP A 24 41.04 -28.07 1.65
N GLU A 25 42.07 -28.44 0.89
CA GLU A 25 42.14 -29.76 0.23
C GLU A 25 42.10 -30.89 1.25
N TYR A 26 42.86 -30.78 2.34
CA TYR A 26 42.91 -31.81 3.37
C TYR A 26 41.61 -31.85 4.20
N PHE A 27 40.98 -30.71 4.44
CA PHE A 27 39.67 -30.63 5.08
C PHE A 27 38.56 -31.30 4.25
N VAL A 28 38.56 -31.12 2.92
CA VAL A 28 37.60 -31.79 2.03
C VAL A 28 37.79 -33.31 2.08
N GLN A 29 39.04 -33.79 2.08
CA GLN A 29 39.33 -35.22 2.22
C GLN A 29 38.91 -35.77 3.58
N PHE A 30 39.17 -35.02 4.65
CA PHE A 30 38.71 -35.33 6.01
C PHE A 30 37.18 -35.45 6.07
N SER A 31 36.44 -34.45 5.59
CA SER A 31 34.97 -34.46 5.61
C SER A 31 34.40 -35.63 4.81
N ARG A 32 35.02 -35.99 3.68
CA ARG A 32 34.64 -37.18 2.90
C ARG A 32 34.92 -38.48 3.65
N ARG A 33 36.10 -38.62 4.28
CA ARG A 33 36.50 -39.81 5.05
C ARG A 33 35.58 -40.05 6.25
N HIS A 34 35.14 -38.99 6.91
CA HIS A 34 34.31 -39.09 8.11
C HIS A 34 32.81 -38.95 7.84
N HIS A 35 32.39 -38.82 6.57
CA HIS A 35 31.01 -38.52 6.18
C HIS A 35 30.42 -37.35 7.00
N ALA A 36 31.20 -36.29 7.13
CA ALA A 36 30.89 -35.15 7.98
C ALA A 36 30.12 -34.10 7.18
N ASN A 37 28.87 -33.86 7.57
CA ASN A 37 28.08 -32.72 7.10
C ASN A 37 28.29 -31.51 8.01
N ALA A 38 27.75 -30.34 7.62
CA ALA A 38 27.92 -29.09 8.38
C ALA A 38 27.45 -29.21 9.84
N GLU A 39 26.35 -29.92 10.11
CA GLU A 39 25.84 -30.15 11.46
C GLU A 39 26.83 -30.94 12.30
N ARG A 40 27.38 -32.04 11.76
CA ARG A 40 28.33 -32.90 12.47
C ARG A 40 29.66 -32.19 12.74
N ILE A 41 30.13 -31.41 11.78
CA ILE A 41 31.34 -30.58 11.93
C ILE A 41 31.10 -29.50 12.99
N SER A 42 29.96 -28.81 12.94
CA SER A 42 29.57 -27.81 13.95
C SER A 42 29.48 -28.42 15.35
N ALA A 43 28.88 -29.61 15.49
CA ALA A 43 28.80 -30.32 16.76
C ALA A 43 30.20 -30.67 17.32
N TRP A 44 31.12 -31.17 16.49
CA TRP A 44 32.49 -31.44 16.90
C TRP A 44 33.24 -30.19 17.34
N MET A 45 32.98 -29.05 16.71
CA MET A 45 33.61 -27.80 17.08
C MET A 45 33.09 -27.21 18.40
N HIS A 46 31.89 -27.60 18.85
CA HIS A 46 31.32 -27.20 20.16
C HIS A 46 31.59 -28.21 21.29
N ASP A 47 31.82 -29.49 20.98
CA ASP A 47 32.09 -30.54 21.97
C ASP A 47 33.48 -31.16 21.79
N ASP A 48 34.43 -30.71 22.61
CA ASP A 48 35.82 -31.19 22.64
C ASP A 48 35.93 -32.71 22.88
N ARG A 49 34.93 -33.35 23.50
CA ARG A 49 34.99 -34.78 23.83
C ARG A 49 34.70 -35.66 22.63
N GLN A 50 33.92 -35.17 21.67
CA GLN A 50 33.51 -35.93 20.48
C GLN A 50 34.26 -35.50 19.21
N ARG A 51 35.10 -34.44 19.30
CA ARG A 51 35.88 -33.93 18.18
C ARG A 51 37.00 -34.91 17.76
N PRO A 52 37.11 -35.25 16.47
CA PRO A 52 38.28 -35.95 15.93
C PRO A 52 39.56 -35.15 16.19
N LYS A 53 40.66 -35.82 16.55
CA LYS A 53 41.92 -35.11 16.89
C LYS A 53 42.54 -34.37 15.71
N GLU A 54 42.16 -34.72 14.47
CA GLU A 54 42.67 -34.10 13.27
C GLU A 54 42.07 -32.70 13.00
N ILE A 55 40.91 -32.37 13.58
CA ILE A 55 40.23 -31.09 13.32
C ILE A 55 40.33 -30.13 14.51
N GLY A 56 40.76 -28.91 14.22
CA GLY A 56 40.87 -27.80 15.17
C GLY A 56 39.53 -27.19 15.60
N GLN A 57 39.60 -26.17 16.45
CA GLN A 57 38.45 -25.52 17.09
C GLN A 57 37.73 -24.51 16.19
N ASN A 58 38.42 -23.94 15.20
CA ASN A 58 37.84 -22.96 14.27
C ASN A 58 37.22 -21.72 14.96
N GLN A 59 37.85 -21.23 16.03
CA GLN A 59 37.31 -20.10 16.79
C GLN A 59 37.13 -18.84 15.93
N LEU A 60 38.03 -18.59 14.96
CA LEU A 60 37.89 -17.45 14.05
C LEU A 60 36.70 -17.62 13.10
N GLY A 61 36.42 -18.84 12.65
CA GLY A 61 35.22 -19.14 11.86
C GLY A 61 33.94 -18.81 12.63
N PHE A 62 33.86 -19.20 13.91
CA PHE A 62 32.74 -18.81 14.78
C PHE A 62 32.67 -17.31 15.04
N PHE A 63 33.80 -16.65 15.28
CA PHE A 63 33.81 -15.20 15.47
C PHE A 63 33.31 -14.47 14.21
N LEU A 64 33.73 -14.90 13.02
CA LEU A 64 33.23 -14.36 11.75
C LEU A 64 31.74 -14.65 11.55
N MET A 65 31.24 -15.81 11.98
CA MET A 65 29.81 -16.13 11.97
C MET A 65 29.03 -15.22 12.92
N TRP A 66 29.56 -14.99 14.13
CA TRP A 66 28.96 -14.09 15.12
C TRP A 66 28.96 -12.63 14.63
N LEU A 67 30.07 -12.16 14.05
CA LEU A 67 30.17 -10.82 13.48
C LEU A 67 29.23 -10.66 12.26
N ARG A 68 29.11 -11.71 11.42
CA ARG A 68 28.11 -11.76 10.34
C ARG A 68 26.68 -11.68 10.89
N TYR A 69 26.39 -12.39 11.98
CA TYR A 69 25.10 -12.32 12.67
C TYR A 69 24.86 -10.90 13.23
N GLU A 70 25.82 -10.33 13.94
CA GLU A 70 25.70 -8.99 14.54
C GLU A 70 25.48 -7.90 13.48
N LEU A 71 26.23 -7.94 12.38
CA LEU A 71 26.05 -7.02 11.25
C LEU A 71 24.66 -7.19 10.62
N ARG A 72 24.23 -8.43 10.39
CA ARG A 72 22.89 -8.73 9.83
C ARG A 72 21.78 -8.24 10.75
N GLU A 73 21.90 -8.44 12.06
CA GLU A 73 20.89 -7.98 13.03
C GLU A 73 20.87 -6.45 13.15
N LYS A 74 22.03 -5.78 13.07
CA LYS A 74 22.11 -4.31 12.99
C LYS A 74 21.44 -3.77 11.73
N GLU A 75 21.62 -4.41 10.58
CA GLU A 75 20.93 -4.04 9.34
C GLU A 75 19.43 -4.28 9.44
N LYS A 76 18.99 -5.45 9.95
CA LYS A 76 17.57 -5.75 10.18
C LYS A 76 16.90 -4.73 11.10
N ALA A 77 17.57 -4.32 12.18
CA ALA A 77 17.01 -3.36 13.14
C ALA A 77 16.60 -2.03 12.48
N LYS A 78 17.31 -1.59 11.44
CA LYS A 78 16.95 -0.39 10.66
C LYS A 78 15.60 -0.53 9.95
N TRP A 79 15.26 -1.74 9.50
CA TRP A 79 14.02 -2.05 8.78
C TRP A 79 12.86 -2.44 9.69
N LEU A 80 13.18 -2.76 10.95
CA LEU A 80 12.22 -3.13 11.98
C LEU A 80 11.74 -1.93 12.82
N SER A 81 12.18 -0.72 12.47
CA SER A 81 11.83 0.53 13.15
C SER A 81 11.70 1.67 12.15
N THR A 82 11.08 2.77 12.59
CA THR A 82 11.00 3.99 11.79
C THR A 82 12.32 4.76 11.88
N VAL A 83 12.90 5.10 10.73
CA VAL A 83 14.14 5.89 10.64
C VAL A 83 13.82 7.37 10.81
N GLU A 84 14.50 8.02 11.76
CA GLU A 84 14.38 9.44 12.04
C GLU A 84 15.09 10.31 10.98
N ILE A 85 14.42 11.36 10.56
CA ILE A 85 14.90 12.44 9.70
C ILE A 85 14.74 13.75 10.46
N THR A 86 15.77 14.60 10.44
CA THR A 86 15.74 15.93 11.05
C THR A 86 15.79 17.03 9.98
N ASP A 87 15.01 18.09 10.19
CA ASP A 87 14.98 19.29 9.33
C ASP A 87 14.50 20.52 10.16
N GLU A 88 14.44 21.69 9.54
CA GLU A 88 14.02 22.95 10.16
C GLU A 88 12.49 23.12 10.16
N GLY A 89 11.92 23.42 11.33
CA GLY A 89 10.51 23.76 11.52
C GLY A 89 10.15 25.18 11.07
N ILE A 90 8.90 25.58 11.30
CA ILE A 90 8.36 26.91 10.93
C ILE A 90 8.56 27.96 12.02
N SER A 91 8.73 27.54 13.27
CA SER A 91 8.92 28.44 14.40
C SER A 91 10.40 28.76 14.59
N THR A 92 10.70 29.95 15.12
CA THR A 92 12.04 30.33 15.55
C THR A 92 12.15 30.39 17.08
N ASP A 93 13.33 30.14 17.60
CA ASP A 93 13.65 30.31 19.01
C ASP A 93 13.86 31.81 19.37
N GLN A 94 14.36 32.07 20.59
CA GLN A 94 14.62 33.43 21.07
C GLN A 94 15.81 34.10 20.39
N GLU A 95 16.71 33.31 19.80
CA GLU A 95 17.90 33.77 19.08
C GLU A 95 17.61 33.95 17.58
N GLY A 96 16.41 33.58 17.13
CA GLY A 96 15.97 33.66 15.74
C GLY A 96 16.30 32.43 14.92
N ASN A 97 16.82 31.36 15.53
CA ASN A 97 17.14 30.11 14.83
C ASN A 97 15.87 29.26 14.65
N PRO A 98 15.70 28.58 13.52
CA PRO A 98 14.59 27.64 13.32
C PRO A 98 14.60 26.51 14.37
N ILE A 99 13.44 26.18 14.90
CA ILE A 99 13.28 25.06 15.84
C ILE A 99 13.37 23.75 15.03
N PRO A 100 14.22 22.77 15.42
CA PRO A 100 14.34 21.52 14.69
C PRO A 100 13.09 20.65 14.84
N ILE A 101 12.73 19.96 13.77
CA ILE A 101 11.69 18.93 13.74
C ILE A 101 12.28 17.57 13.42
N SER A 102 11.58 16.53 13.87
CA SER A 102 11.92 15.13 13.64
C SER A 102 10.72 14.43 13.00
N PHE A 103 10.93 13.74 11.88
CA PHE A 103 9.89 13.02 11.12
C PHE A 103 10.50 11.87 10.31
N SER A 104 9.71 11.22 9.43
CA SER A 104 10.11 10.04 8.66
C SER A 104 9.21 9.87 7.42
N ASN A 105 9.37 8.75 6.71
CA ASN A 105 8.49 8.32 5.62
C ASN A 105 7.11 7.83 6.08
N PHE A 106 6.85 7.76 7.38
CA PHE A 106 5.57 7.33 7.93
C PHE A 106 4.62 8.52 8.06
N VAL A 107 3.42 8.46 7.50
CA VAL A 107 2.44 9.56 7.54
C VAL A 107 1.29 9.20 8.46
N LEU A 108 0.84 10.17 9.28
CA LEU A 108 -0.36 10.06 10.11
C LEU A 108 -1.23 11.32 9.96
N SER A 109 -2.53 11.15 9.73
CA SER A 109 -3.52 12.21 9.85
C SER A 109 -3.96 12.41 11.31
N LEU A 110 -4.33 13.65 11.64
CA LEU A 110 -4.92 14.01 12.93
C LEU A 110 -6.42 13.61 12.97
N GLN A 111 -6.70 12.35 12.70
CA GLN A 111 -8.04 11.75 12.68
C GLN A 111 -8.10 10.54 13.62
N GLY A 112 -9.32 10.05 13.89
CA GLY A 112 -9.56 8.90 14.77
C GLY A 112 -8.89 9.08 16.15
N PRO A 113 -8.00 8.16 16.58
CA PRO A 113 -7.34 8.28 17.88
C PRO A 113 -6.46 9.53 18.03
N PHE A 114 -6.02 10.12 16.92
CA PHE A 114 -5.17 11.32 16.91
C PHE A 114 -5.94 12.63 16.75
N GLN A 115 -7.26 12.58 16.52
CA GLN A 115 -8.12 13.75 16.41
C GLN A 115 -7.96 14.75 17.57
N PRO A 116 -7.78 14.32 18.83
CA PRO A 116 -7.56 15.25 19.95
C PRO A 116 -6.35 16.18 19.79
N LEU A 117 -5.38 15.86 18.93
CA LEU A 117 -4.22 16.71 18.67
C LEU A 117 -4.54 17.88 17.72
N SER A 118 -5.58 17.78 16.89
CA SER A 118 -5.98 18.83 15.94
C SER A 118 -6.30 20.17 16.61
N ASN A 119 -6.02 21.30 15.96
CA ASN A 119 -6.47 22.62 16.43
C ASN A 119 -7.99 22.80 16.29
N TYR A 120 -8.62 22.00 15.43
CA TYR A 120 -10.06 22.00 15.18
C TYR A 120 -10.84 21.06 16.11
N TYR A 121 -10.15 20.30 16.97
CA TYR A 121 -10.81 19.49 17.98
C TYR A 121 -11.33 20.36 19.14
N ALA A 122 -12.60 20.18 19.50
CA ALA A 122 -13.28 20.89 20.56
C ALA A 122 -12.82 20.40 21.95
N PHE A 123 -11.68 20.92 22.40
CA PHE A 123 -11.11 20.64 23.72
C PHE A 123 -11.05 21.93 24.55
N THR A 124 -11.72 21.93 25.70
CA THR A 124 -11.73 23.10 26.58
C THR A 124 -10.43 23.15 27.39
N PHE A 125 -9.72 24.29 27.33
CA PHE A 125 -8.51 24.52 28.12
C PHE A 125 -8.46 25.95 28.67
N GLU A 126 -7.70 26.14 29.74
CA GLU A 126 -7.64 27.40 30.48
C GLU A 126 -6.33 28.16 30.23
N ILE A 127 -6.38 29.36 29.65
CA ILE A 127 -5.22 30.25 29.53
C ILE A 127 -5.45 31.49 30.40
N LYS A 128 -4.57 31.71 31.38
CA LYS A 128 -4.57 32.89 32.27
C LYS A 128 -5.92 33.10 32.98
N GLY A 129 -6.55 32.05 33.51
CA GLY A 129 -7.83 32.16 34.20
C GLY A 129 -9.07 32.15 33.29
N CYS A 130 -8.91 32.08 31.97
CA CYS A 130 -10.02 32.08 31.00
C CYS A 130 -10.10 30.74 30.27
N PHE A 131 -11.32 30.18 30.18
CA PHE A 131 -11.59 28.94 29.47
C PHE A 131 -11.93 29.19 27.99
N TYR A 132 -11.30 28.43 27.10
CA TYR A 132 -11.53 28.47 25.66
C TYR A 132 -11.89 27.08 25.16
N ARG A 133 -12.90 26.97 24.29
CA ARG A 133 -13.43 25.69 23.79
C ARG A 133 -12.53 24.96 22.79
N SER A 134 -11.56 25.65 22.21
CA SER A 134 -10.59 25.10 21.25
C SER A 134 -9.47 26.11 20.96
N VAL A 135 -8.46 25.69 20.19
CA VAL A 135 -7.37 26.56 19.72
C VAL A 135 -7.92 27.69 18.84
N GLU A 136 -8.85 27.39 17.92
CA GLU A 136 -9.43 28.40 17.04
C GLU A 136 -10.27 29.43 17.81
N HIS A 137 -11.03 29.00 18.81
CA HIS A 137 -11.79 29.90 19.70
C HIS A 137 -10.88 30.92 20.40
N TYR A 138 -9.73 30.47 20.93
CA TYR A 138 -8.74 31.39 21.51
C TYR A 138 -8.19 32.35 20.47
N ALA A 139 -7.71 31.84 19.34
CA ALA A 139 -7.03 32.64 18.33
C ALA A 139 -7.93 33.74 17.76
N TYR A 140 -9.18 33.40 17.41
CA TYR A 140 -10.12 34.37 16.87
C TYR A 140 -10.66 35.33 17.93
N GLN A 141 -10.82 34.90 19.19
CA GLN A 141 -11.17 35.85 20.25
C GLN A 141 -10.07 36.92 20.42
N ARG A 142 -8.79 36.54 20.38
CA ARG A 142 -7.68 37.51 20.41
C ARG A 142 -7.65 38.42 19.20
N LEU A 143 -8.05 37.94 18.02
CA LEU A 143 -8.21 38.75 16.82
C LEU A 143 -9.32 39.79 17.00
N PHE A 144 -10.48 39.38 17.52
CA PHE A 144 -11.62 40.27 17.74
C PHE A 144 -11.29 41.33 18.78
N GLU A 145 -10.64 40.95 19.88
CA GLU A 145 -10.13 41.90 20.89
C GLU A 145 -9.13 42.89 20.28
N ALA A 146 -8.25 42.44 19.37
CA ALA A 146 -7.26 43.29 18.71
C ALA A 146 -7.86 44.23 17.65
N LEU A 147 -9.06 43.90 17.15
CA LEU A 147 -9.90 44.73 16.27
C LEU A 147 -10.89 45.60 17.06
N HIS A 148 -10.84 45.57 18.39
CA HIS A 148 -11.74 46.32 19.27
C HIS A 148 -13.23 46.05 19.02
N LEU A 149 -13.56 44.81 18.67
CA LEU A 149 -14.94 44.35 18.53
C LEU A 149 -15.66 44.25 19.88
N SER A 150 -16.97 44.41 19.85
CA SER A 150 -17.83 44.38 21.03
C SER A 150 -17.93 42.99 21.67
N GLU A 151 -18.31 42.93 22.95
CA GLU A 151 -18.53 41.63 23.63
C GLU A 151 -19.63 40.80 22.95
N ASP A 152 -20.65 41.42 22.38
CA ASP A 152 -21.72 40.72 21.64
C ASP A 152 -21.16 39.99 20.40
N GLU A 153 -20.15 40.56 19.75
CA GLU A 153 -19.46 39.95 18.60
C GLU A 153 -18.52 38.83 19.05
N ILE A 154 -17.81 39.03 20.16
CA ILE A 154 -16.98 37.98 20.78
C ILE A 154 -17.85 36.79 21.21
N MET A 155 -19.05 37.03 21.73
CA MET A 155 -20.01 35.98 22.10
C MET A 155 -20.45 35.12 20.92
N LYS A 156 -20.45 35.65 19.68
CA LYS A 156 -20.71 34.84 18.47
C LYS A 156 -19.60 33.82 18.22
N ILE A 157 -18.33 34.15 18.50
CA ILE A 157 -17.24 33.15 18.47
C ILE A 157 -17.49 32.12 19.56
N ARG A 158 -17.70 32.56 20.80
CA ARG A 158 -17.83 31.66 21.97
C ARG A 158 -18.99 30.68 21.85
N THR A 159 -20.06 31.05 21.12
CA THR A 159 -21.24 30.20 20.89
C THR A 159 -21.15 29.34 19.63
N THR A 160 -20.15 29.55 18.76
CA THR A 160 -19.92 28.70 17.59
C THR A 160 -19.55 27.28 18.05
N VAL A 161 -20.26 26.26 17.55
CA VAL A 161 -20.13 24.89 18.07
C VAL A 161 -18.90 24.18 17.49
N LYS A 162 -18.74 24.21 16.17
CA LYS A 162 -17.61 23.54 15.49
C LYS A 162 -16.45 24.51 15.33
N PRO A 163 -15.23 24.16 15.79
CA PRO A 163 -14.07 25.04 15.65
C PRO A 163 -13.71 25.39 14.20
N VAL A 164 -13.94 24.49 13.24
CA VAL A 164 -13.69 24.73 11.81
C VAL A 164 -14.54 25.88 11.23
N ASP A 165 -15.75 26.06 11.76
CA ASP A 165 -16.70 27.08 11.30
C ASP A 165 -16.37 28.49 11.80
N ILE A 166 -15.47 28.64 12.77
CA ILE A 166 -15.11 29.94 13.35
C ILE A 166 -14.55 30.88 12.28
N SER A 167 -13.72 30.36 11.38
CA SER A 167 -13.14 31.16 10.30
C SER A 167 -14.22 31.65 9.33
N LYS A 168 -15.21 30.81 9.00
CA LYS A 168 -16.34 31.15 8.14
C LYS A 168 -17.25 32.18 8.81
N MET A 169 -17.54 31.99 10.09
CA MET A 169 -18.33 32.90 10.89
C MET A 169 -17.65 34.27 11.00
N ALA A 170 -16.36 34.31 11.33
CA ALA A 170 -15.57 35.54 11.41
C ALA A 170 -15.56 36.30 10.08
N LYS A 171 -15.32 35.61 8.95
CA LYS A 171 -15.39 36.23 7.61
C LYS A 171 -16.74 36.87 7.32
N ARG A 172 -17.85 36.19 7.67
CA ARG A 172 -19.21 36.74 7.51
C ARG A 172 -19.42 37.97 8.39
N LEU A 173 -18.93 37.94 9.63
CA LEU A 173 -19.06 39.04 10.58
C LEU A 173 -18.24 40.26 10.14
N PHE A 174 -16.99 40.08 9.74
CA PHE A 174 -16.13 41.17 9.26
C PHE A 174 -16.73 41.88 8.05
N LYS A 175 -17.33 41.12 7.12
CA LYS A 175 -18.05 41.67 5.98
C LYS A 175 -19.30 42.45 6.40
N HIS A 176 -20.03 41.98 7.42
CA HIS A 176 -21.21 42.66 7.92
C HIS A 176 -20.88 43.97 8.64
N LEU A 177 -19.78 43.99 9.39
CA LEU A 177 -19.29 45.16 10.14
C LEU A 177 -18.49 46.15 9.28
N ASN A 178 -18.27 45.83 8.00
CA ASN A 178 -17.45 46.62 7.08
C ASN A 178 -16.07 46.98 7.66
N ILE A 179 -15.40 46.01 8.28
CA ILE A 179 -14.04 46.21 8.82
C ILE A 179 -13.09 46.53 7.67
N ASP A 180 -12.21 47.52 7.87
CA ASP A 180 -11.19 47.88 6.88
C ASP A 180 -10.31 46.66 6.55
N PRO A 181 -10.23 46.25 5.27
CA PRO A 181 -9.38 45.14 4.85
C PRO A 181 -7.91 45.30 5.27
N ASN A 182 -7.37 46.53 5.25
CA ASN A 182 -5.97 46.77 5.60
C ASN A 182 -5.71 46.55 7.10
N GLU A 183 -6.65 47.00 7.94
CA GLU A 183 -6.57 46.76 9.38
C GLU A 183 -6.71 45.27 9.70
N LEU A 184 -7.68 44.60 9.05
CA LEU A 184 -7.88 43.16 9.19
C LEU A 184 -6.62 42.39 8.82
N GLU A 185 -5.98 42.71 7.68
CA GLU A 185 -4.74 42.06 7.24
C GLU A 185 -3.61 42.27 8.26
N HIS A 186 -3.38 43.51 8.69
CA HIS A 186 -2.32 43.85 9.64
C HIS A 186 -2.49 43.11 10.99
N LYS A 187 -3.73 43.00 11.49
CA LYS A 187 -4.01 42.26 12.74
C LYS A 187 -3.97 40.74 12.53
N SER A 188 -4.36 40.25 11.36
CA SER A 188 -4.40 38.82 11.04
C SER A 188 -3.02 38.18 10.98
N ILE A 189 -1.95 38.94 10.74
CA ILE A 189 -0.55 38.46 10.82
C ILE A 189 -0.26 37.82 12.20
N ARG A 190 -0.95 38.26 13.27
CA ARG A 190 -0.77 37.72 14.63
C ARG A 190 -1.56 36.44 14.89
N LEU A 191 -2.51 36.07 14.02
CA LEU A 191 -3.40 34.93 14.20
C LEU A 191 -2.61 33.63 14.32
N ASP A 192 -1.59 33.45 13.49
CA ASP A 192 -0.71 32.28 13.54
C ASP A 192 0.00 32.15 14.89
N ARG A 193 0.52 33.26 15.43
CA ARG A 193 1.18 33.27 16.74
C ARG A 193 0.22 32.91 17.87
N TRP A 194 -1.04 33.35 17.79
CA TRP A 194 -2.06 33.00 18.78
C TRP A 194 -2.47 31.52 18.69
N ARG A 195 -2.64 30.97 17.48
CA ARG A 195 -2.86 29.54 17.27
C ARG A 195 -1.70 28.71 17.82
N GLN A 196 -0.45 29.09 17.50
CA GLN A 196 0.74 28.41 18.03
C GLN A 196 0.78 28.43 19.56
N SER A 197 0.51 29.59 20.16
CA SER A 197 0.50 29.75 21.62
C SER A 197 -0.57 28.89 22.28
N ALA A 198 -1.78 28.89 21.74
CA ALA A 198 -2.88 28.07 22.26
C ALA A 198 -2.64 26.58 22.07
N MET A 199 -2.14 26.15 20.91
CA MET A 199 -1.79 24.75 20.66
C MET A 199 -0.72 24.26 21.64
N LYS A 200 0.36 25.02 21.80
CA LYS A 200 1.41 24.71 22.78
C LYS A 200 0.83 24.58 24.18
N TYR A 201 -0.06 25.48 24.58
CA TYR A 201 -0.69 25.43 25.90
C TYR A 201 -1.62 24.21 26.06
N LYS A 202 -2.48 23.94 25.07
CA LYS A 202 -3.36 22.76 25.00
C LYS A 202 -2.57 21.48 25.22
N ILE A 203 -1.46 21.30 24.50
CA ILE A 203 -0.64 20.09 24.59
C ILE A 203 0.13 20.07 25.93
N THR A 204 0.92 21.10 26.23
CA THR A 204 1.83 21.08 27.41
C THR A 204 1.14 21.06 28.76
N LYS A 205 -0.15 21.39 28.84
CA LYS A 205 -0.94 21.34 30.09
C LYS A 205 -1.76 20.07 30.24
N ASN A 206 -1.80 19.20 29.24
CA ASN A 206 -2.52 17.94 29.30
C ASN A 206 -1.53 16.77 29.07
N GLU A 207 -1.32 15.96 30.10
CA GLU A 207 -0.37 14.83 30.06
C GLU A 207 -0.77 13.78 29.03
N TYR A 208 -2.07 13.49 28.90
CA TYR A 208 -2.56 12.56 27.89
C TYR A 208 -2.23 13.04 26.47
N LEU A 209 -2.47 14.31 26.14
CA LEU A 209 -2.17 14.85 24.81
C LEU A 209 -0.66 14.86 24.51
N GLN A 210 0.19 15.07 25.52
CA GLN A 210 1.65 14.91 25.38
C GLN A 210 2.02 13.47 25.02
N ASN A 211 1.48 12.51 25.77
CA ASN A 211 1.72 11.09 25.55
C ASN A 211 1.17 10.62 24.19
N LEU A 212 -0.02 11.08 23.80
CA LEU A 212 -0.62 10.82 22.49
C LEU A 212 0.24 11.38 21.37
N LEU A 213 0.74 12.62 21.50
CA LEU A 213 1.66 13.20 20.52
C LEU A 213 2.96 12.39 20.42
N LEU A 214 3.54 11.96 21.54
CA LEU A 214 4.73 11.13 21.56
C LEU A 214 4.49 9.74 20.93
N SER A 215 3.28 9.17 21.07
CA SER A 215 2.90 7.87 20.50
C SER A 215 2.95 7.84 18.96
N THR A 216 2.94 9.01 18.31
CA THR A 216 3.11 9.13 16.85
C THR A 216 4.54 8.87 16.37
N GLY A 217 5.51 8.70 17.28
CA GLY A 217 6.90 8.40 16.95
C GLY A 217 7.53 9.48 16.08
N HIS A 218 8.07 9.08 14.94
CA HIS A 218 8.62 9.98 13.93
C HIS A 218 7.67 10.16 12.73
N ALA A 219 6.36 9.97 12.90
CA ALA A 219 5.43 10.15 11.79
C ALA A 219 5.37 11.62 11.32
N PHE A 220 5.25 11.84 10.02
CA PHE A 220 4.88 13.10 9.40
C PHE A 220 3.39 13.36 9.66
N LEU A 221 3.08 14.38 10.45
CA LEU A 221 1.72 14.63 10.92
C LEU A 221 0.96 15.54 9.95
N LEU A 222 -0.29 15.18 9.63
CA LEU A 222 -1.14 15.89 8.67
C LEU A 222 -2.46 16.34 9.30
N GLU A 223 -2.77 17.63 9.17
CA GLU A 223 -4.08 18.19 9.50
C GLU A 223 -5.02 18.15 8.28
N THR A 224 -5.97 17.22 8.28
CA THR A 224 -6.82 16.89 7.12
C THR A 224 -8.24 17.47 7.21
N ALA A 225 -8.56 18.33 8.18
CA ALA A 225 -9.91 18.89 8.33
C ALA A 225 -10.42 19.58 7.04
N SER A 226 -11.54 19.08 6.50
CA SER A 226 -12.03 19.29 5.13
C SER A 226 -12.49 20.71 4.78
N GLU A 227 -12.50 21.63 5.74
CA GLU A 227 -12.93 23.03 5.57
C GLU A 227 -12.05 24.03 6.34
N ALA A 228 -10.88 23.56 6.72
CA ALA A 228 -9.90 24.31 7.50
C ALA A 228 -9.21 25.41 6.68
N ASP A 229 -8.46 26.25 7.40
CA ASP A 229 -7.57 27.23 6.80
C ASP A 229 -6.43 26.49 6.06
N GLY A 230 -6.35 26.67 4.73
CA GLY A 230 -5.38 25.98 3.89
C GLY A 230 -3.90 26.22 4.25
N GLN A 231 -3.59 27.24 5.06
CA GLN A 231 -2.23 27.38 5.62
C GLN A 231 -1.97 26.41 6.78
N TRP A 232 -3.00 26.09 7.56
CA TRP A 232 -2.91 25.26 8.76
C TRP A 232 -3.23 23.79 8.49
N SER A 233 -4.08 23.51 7.51
CA SER A 233 -4.36 22.15 7.00
C SER A 233 -3.46 21.79 5.82
N CYS A 234 -3.40 20.50 5.50
CA CYS A 234 -2.64 19.96 4.37
C CYS A 234 -3.42 19.98 3.04
N GLY A 235 -4.71 20.33 3.05
CA GLY A 235 -5.53 20.55 1.85
C GLY A 235 -5.92 19.28 1.07
N THR A 236 -5.50 18.12 1.53
CA THR A 236 -5.82 16.80 0.95
C THR A 236 -5.81 15.72 2.04
N ASP A 237 -6.16 14.50 1.70
CA ASP A 237 -6.17 13.34 2.61
C ASP A 237 -4.77 12.75 2.86
N GLU A 238 -4.67 11.79 3.78
CA GLU A 238 -3.41 11.09 4.05
C GLU A 238 -2.95 10.19 2.91
N PHE A 239 -3.87 9.75 2.06
CA PHE A 239 -3.64 8.77 1.01
C PHE A 239 -2.90 9.35 -0.17
N GLU A 240 -3.13 10.61 -0.50
CA GLU A 240 -2.36 11.31 -1.52
C GLU A 240 -0.91 11.49 -1.09
N TYR A 241 -0.65 11.79 0.20
CA TYR A 241 0.71 11.83 0.74
C TYR A 241 1.39 10.46 0.70
N GLN A 242 0.70 9.40 1.12
CA GLN A 242 1.21 8.03 1.00
C GLN A 242 1.52 7.65 -0.45
N HIS A 243 0.65 8.05 -1.39
CA HIS A 243 0.86 7.81 -2.82
C HIS A 243 2.06 8.61 -3.35
N LEU A 244 2.22 9.88 -2.96
CA LEU A 244 3.38 10.66 -3.34
C LEU A 244 4.67 10.05 -2.81
N LEU A 245 4.71 9.62 -1.55
CA LEU A 245 5.89 8.96 -0.95
C LEU A 245 6.24 7.64 -1.61
N SER A 246 5.27 6.97 -2.24
CA SER A 246 5.53 5.78 -3.04
C SER A 246 6.47 6.09 -4.21
N LYS A 247 6.45 7.32 -4.77
CA LYS A 247 7.25 7.70 -5.93
C LYS A 247 8.74 7.77 -5.59
N LYS A 248 9.59 7.23 -6.47
CA LYS A 248 11.05 7.12 -6.28
C LYS A 248 11.72 8.46 -5.93
N TYR A 249 11.29 9.57 -6.53
CA TYR A 249 11.91 10.89 -6.39
C TYR A 249 11.28 11.80 -5.32
N ILE A 250 10.22 11.38 -4.62
CA ILE A 250 9.54 12.21 -3.61
C ILE A 250 9.99 11.80 -2.21
N THR A 251 10.62 12.69 -1.47
CA THR A 251 11.03 12.45 -0.07
C THR A 251 10.13 13.22 0.91
N PRO A 252 10.05 12.80 2.18
CA PRO A 252 9.29 13.53 3.19
C PRO A 252 9.86 14.93 3.44
N GLN A 253 11.18 15.14 3.26
CA GLN A 253 11.80 16.46 3.28
C GLN A 253 11.24 17.33 2.14
N LEU A 254 11.15 16.81 0.91
CA LEU A 254 10.58 17.58 -0.20
C LEU A 254 9.13 18.00 0.08
N LEU A 255 8.32 17.11 0.67
CA LEU A 255 6.95 17.42 1.10
C LEU A 255 6.93 18.54 2.16
N LEU A 256 7.81 18.49 3.16
CA LEU A 256 7.97 19.56 4.15
C LEU A 256 8.32 20.89 3.48
N GLN A 257 9.31 20.90 2.58
CA GLN A 257 9.76 22.12 1.92
C GLN A 257 8.64 22.75 1.07
N TRP A 258 7.77 21.95 0.46
CA TRP A 258 6.56 22.41 -0.22
C TRP A 258 5.50 22.96 0.74
N GLN A 259 5.31 22.37 1.92
CA GLN A 259 4.38 22.83 2.94
C GLN A 259 4.83 24.15 3.57
N CYS A 260 6.13 24.29 3.83
CA CYS A 260 6.75 25.52 4.34
C CYS A 260 6.84 26.64 3.28
N GLY A 261 6.55 26.36 2.01
CA GLY A 261 6.68 27.32 0.91
C GLY A 261 8.13 27.70 0.58
N ARG A 262 9.11 26.87 0.97
CA ARG A 262 10.55 27.09 0.75
C ARG A 262 10.99 26.66 -0.65
N LEU A 263 10.32 25.66 -1.23
CA LEU A 263 10.57 25.18 -2.59
C LEU A 263 9.33 25.36 -3.47
N TYR A 264 9.59 25.54 -4.77
CA TYR A 264 8.53 25.61 -5.77
C TYR A 264 7.75 24.29 -5.80
N ARG A 265 6.43 24.41 -5.62
CA ARG A 265 5.52 23.28 -5.71
C ARG A 265 4.99 23.13 -7.14
N PRO A 266 4.98 21.92 -7.70
CA PRO A 266 4.37 21.67 -9.01
C PRO A 266 2.91 22.15 -9.09
N PRO A 267 2.46 22.74 -10.22
CA PRO A 267 1.08 23.21 -10.38
C PRO A 267 0.01 22.15 -10.16
N LEU A 268 0.31 20.89 -10.50
CA LEU A 268 -0.57 19.73 -10.28
C LEU A 268 -0.87 19.45 -8.80
N LEU A 269 -0.08 20.03 -7.89
CA LEU A 269 -0.24 19.90 -6.43
C LEU A 269 -0.68 21.24 -5.81
N SER A 270 -1.33 22.12 -6.58
CA SER A 270 -1.77 23.43 -6.09
C SER A 270 -2.80 23.34 -4.94
N HIS A 271 -3.52 22.22 -4.84
CA HIS A 271 -4.48 21.96 -3.77
C HIS A 271 -3.83 21.61 -2.43
N PHE A 272 -2.53 21.29 -2.40
CA PHE A 272 -1.83 21.05 -1.14
C PHE A 272 -1.84 22.32 -0.27
N GLY A 273 -2.01 22.15 1.03
CA GLY A 273 -1.96 23.22 2.00
C GLY A 273 -0.56 23.48 2.56
N GLY A 274 -0.50 24.26 3.63
CA GLY A 274 0.73 24.56 4.37
C GLY A 274 0.97 23.62 5.57
N ASN A 275 -0.06 22.93 6.06
CA ASN A 275 0.03 21.96 7.17
C ASN A 275 0.76 22.49 8.43
N LYS A 276 0.65 23.80 8.73
CA LYS A 276 1.34 24.41 9.88
C LYS A 276 0.98 23.73 11.21
N ALA A 277 -0.24 23.18 11.34
CA ALA A 277 -0.67 22.45 12.53
C ALA A 277 0.19 21.19 12.76
N GLY A 278 0.35 20.36 11.73
CA GLY A 278 1.19 19.16 11.78
C GLY A 278 2.65 19.48 12.07
N ILE A 279 3.21 20.51 11.40
CA ILE A 279 4.61 20.91 11.60
C ILE A 279 4.85 21.40 13.02
N LEU A 280 3.97 22.25 13.57
CA LEU A 280 4.07 22.71 14.95
C LEU A 280 3.99 21.55 15.96
N LEU A 281 3.13 20.57 15.72
CA LEU A 281 3.05 19.39 16.57
C LEU A 281 4.33 18.56 16.49
N MET A 282 4.99 18.47 15.34
CA MET A 282 6.30 17.83 15.21
C MET A 282 7.40 18.58 15.99
N GLU A 283 7.40 19.92 15.98
CA GLU A 283 8.30 20.74 16.83
C GLU A 283 8.09 20.47 18.32
N LEU A 284 6.82 20.48 18.76
CA LEU A 284 6.46 20.19 20.15
C LEU A 284 6.84 18.75 20.53
N ARG A 285 6.62 17.79 19.62
CA ARG A 285 7.00 16.38 19.82
C ARG A 285 8.49 16.22 20.01
N THR A 286 9.33 16.84 19.17
CA THR A 286 10.80 16.81 19.32
C THR A 286 11.21 17.33 20.69
N LYS A 287 10.61 18.45 21.13
CA LYS A 287 10.89 19.04 22.45
C LYS A 287 10.44 18.16 23.62
N LEU A 288 9.31 17.47 23.50
CA LEU A 288 8.81 16.56 24.53
C LEU A 288 9.62 15.26 24.56
N ALA A 289 10.01 14.75 23.40
CA ALA A 289 10.78 13.52 23.27
C ALA A 289 12.18 13.64 23.91
N SER A 290 12.77 14.84 23.94
CA SER A 290 14.03 15.08 24.66
C SER A 290 13.88 15.01 26.18
N GLN A 291 12.64 15.03 26.70
CA GLN A 291 12.34 15.01 28.14
C GLN A 291 11.92 13.61 28.63
N THR A 292 11.48 12.72 27.73
CA THR A 292 10.99 11.39 28.08
C THR A 292 11.14 10.38 26.94
N THR A 293 11.54 9.16 27.28
CA THR A 293 11.57 8.00 26.38
C THR A 293 10.31 7.14 26.47
N HIS A 294 9.44 7.39 27.46
CA HIS A 294 8.21 6.61 27.64
C HIS A 294 7.20 6.92 26.53
N ARG A 295 6.50 5.89 26.04
CA ARG A 295 5.43 6.01 25.04
C ARG A 295 4.23 5.20 25.50
N ILE A 296 3.04 5.79 25.46
CA ILE A 296 1.81 5.06 25.77
C ILE A 296 1.41 4.19 24.57
N PRO A 297 0.84 3.00 24.81
CA PRO A 297 0.19 2.24 23.75
C PRO A 297 -1.12 2.95 23.34
N LEU A 298 -1.46 2.88 22.05
CA LEU A 298 -2.70 3.46 21.51
C LEU A 298 -3.95 2.63 21.83
N ILE A 299 -3.75 1.35 22.15
CA ILE A 299 -4.80 0.40 22.51
C ILE A 299 -4.39 -0.37 23.76
N THR A 300 -5.39 -0.90 24.48
CA THR A 300 -5.16 -1.76 25.64
C THR A 300 -4.35 -3.01 25.22
N PRO A 301 -3.20 -3.29 25.87
CA PRO A 301 -2.35 -4.42 25.52
C PRO A 301 -3.10 -5.77 25.56
N LEU A 302 -2.76 -6.67 24.64
CA LEU A 302 -3.24 -8.06 24.67
C LEU A 302 -2.52 -8.87 25.76
N ALA A 303 -3.21 -9.88 26.28
CA ALA A 303 -2.60 -10.96 27.05
C ALA A 303 -1.77 -11.88 26.12
N SER A 304 -0.64 -11.37 25.64
CA SER A 304 0.15 -11.95 24.54
C SER A 304 0.78 -13.31 24.85
N SER A 305 1.00 -13.65 26.13
CA SER A 305 1.60 -14.91 26.55
C SER A 305 0.79 -16.14 26.11
N VAL A 306 -0.54 -16.02 26.14
CA VAL A 306 -1.48 -17.07 25.74
C VAL A 306 -1.56 -17.20 24.22
N LEU A 307 -1.53 -16.08 23.50
CA LEU A 307 -1.59 -16.07 22.05
C LEU A 307 -0.28 -16.61 21.43
N ARG A 308 0.87 -16.26 22.00
CA ARG A 308 2.20 -16.70 21.51
C ARG A 308 2.36 -18.22 21.42
N SER A 309 1.76 -18.99 22.33
CA SER A 309 1.82 -20.45 22.29
C SER A 309 0.91 -21.06 21.21
N SER A 310 -0.06 -20.29 20.70
CA SER A 310 -1.01 -20.69 19.66
C SER A 310 -0.63 -20.24 18.24
N VAL A 311 0.45 -19.45 18.09
CA VAL A 311 0.95 -19.00 16.79
C VAL A 311 1.74 -20.13 16.14
N SER A 312 1.24 -20.62 15.01
CA SER A 312 1.99 -21.51 14.12
C SER A 312 2.94 -20.71 13.22
N ASN A 313 3.86 -21.41 12.54
CA ASN A 313 4.71 -20.79 11.51
C ASN A 313 3.93 -20.45 10.24
N HIS A 314 2.64 -20.79 10.17
CA HIS A 314 1.79 -20.55 9.02
C HIS A 314 0.99 -19.25 9.17
N MET A 315 1.12 -18.36 8.20
CA MET A 315 0.42 -17.08 8.13
C MET A 315 -0.71 -17.14 7.09
N ILE A 316 -1.94 -16.96 7.57
CA ILE A 316 -3.13 -16.76 6.74
C ILE A 316 -3.42 -15.26 6.72
N CYS A 317 -3.30 -14.68 5.53
CA CYS A 317 -3.73 -13.33 5.26
C CYS A 317 -5.20 -13.35 4.82
N PHE A 318 -5.97 -12.35 5.21
CA PHE A 318 -7.34 -12.16 4.76
C PHE A 318 -7.61 -10.66 4.57
N SER A 319 -8.50 -10.33 3.64
CA SER A 319 -8.88 -8.94 3.35
C SER A 319 -10.26 -8.60 3.94
N PRO A 320 -10.71 -7.33 3.86
CA PRO A 320 -12.04 -6.93 4.33
C PRO A 320 -13.22 -7.63 3.64
N GLU A 321 -13.00 -8.32 2.52
CA GLU A 321 -14.00 -9.13 1.81
C GLU A 321 -14.18 -10.53 2.42
N SER A 322 -13.22 -10.97 3.23
CA SER A 322 -13.16 -12.33 3.76
C SER A 322 -14.31 -12.67 4.70
N VAL A 323 -14.66 -13.96 4.73
CA VAL A 323 -15.54 -14.56 5.75
C VAL A 323 -15.09 -14.33 7.19
N LEU A 324 -13.81 -14.06 7.39
CA LEU A 324 -13.21 -13.78 8.70
C LEU A 324 -13.37 -12.31 9.13
N HIS A 325 -13.74 -11.43 8.21
CA HIS A 325 -13.88 -10.00 8.48
C HIS A 325 -15.31 -9.67 8.97
N PRO A 326 -15.49 -8.69 9.89
CA PRO A 326 -16.82 -8.27 10.34
C PRO A 326 -17.71 -7.66 9.25
N PHE A 327 -17.15 -7.36 8.07
CA PHE A 327 -17.90 -6.89 6.91
C PHE A 327 -18.57 -8.00 6.12
N TYR A 328 -18.23 -9.27 6.40
CA TYR A 328 -18.82 -10.39 5.67
C TYR A 328 -20.35 -10.35 5.77
N PRO A 329 -21.08 -10.36 4.65
CA PRO A 329 -22.53 -10.18 4.65
C PRO A 329 -23.20 -11.49 5.07
N VAL A 330 -23.52 -11.58 6.35
CA VAL A 330 -24.21 -12.72 6.94
C VAL A 330 -25.17 -12.23 8.01
N ASP A 331 -26.41 -12.70 7.96
CA ASP A 331 -27.41 -12.33 8.95
C ASP A 331 -27.01 -12.85 10.35
N ILE A 332 -26.98 -11.92 11.30
CA ILE A 332 -26.71 -12.19 12.72
C ILE A 332 -27.97 -11.83 13.50
N LYS A 333 -28.50 -12.79 14.25
CA LYS A 333 -29.64 -12.57 15.12
C LYS A 333 -29.16 -12.19 16.51
N ASP A 334 -29.54 -11.03 16.99
CA ASP A 334 -29.27 -10.68 18.38
C ASP A 334 -30.17 -11.50 19.32
N ASN A 335 -29.55 -12.15 20.30
CA ASN A 335 -30.22 -13.03 21.24
C ASN A 335 -31.14 -12.26 22.20
N GLU A 336 -30.86 -10.98 22.46
CA GLU A 336 -31.62 -10.16 23.41
C GLU A 336 -32.79 -9.44 22.76
N SER A 337 -32.56 -8.76 21.63
CA SER A 337 -33.59 -7.95 20.95
C SER A 337 -34.37 -8.69 19.87
N SER A 338 -33.95 -9.90 19.46
CA SER A 338 -34.42 -10.60 18.25
C SER A 338 -34.25 -9.80 16.95
N ALA A 339 -33.50 -8.70 16.97
CA ALA A 339 -33.16 -7.94 15.77
C ALA A 339 -32.21 -8.76 14.88
N VAL A 340 -32.29 -8.52 13.57
CA VAL A 340 -31.43 -9.17 12.58
C VAL A 340 -30.53 -8.13 11.95
N PHE A 341 -29.23 -8.32 12.09
CA PHE A 341 -28.19 -7.44 11.54
C PHE A 341 -27.56 -8.07 10.29
N PRO A 342 -27.32 -7.32 9.20
CA PRO A 342 -26.76 -7.86 7.96
C PRO A 342 -25.30 -8.33 8.04
N SER A 343 -24.56 -7.92 9.08
CA SER A 343 -23.18 -8.37 9.36
C SER A 343 -22.77 -8.01 10.79
N ALA A 344 -21.61 -8.51 11.23
CA ALA A 344 -21.06 -8.17 12.55
C ALA A 344 -20.72 -6.68 12.67
N ALA A 345 -20.35 -6.01 11.57
CA ALA A 345 -20.12 -4.57 11.58
C ALA A 345 -21.39 -3.76 11.90
N HIS A 346 -22.57 -4.23 11.48
CA HIS A 346 -23.84 -3.54 11.80
C HIS A 346 -24.20 -3.71 13.28
N LEU A 347 -24.04 -4.91 13.82
CA LEU A 347 -24.23 -5.14 15.27
C LEU A 347 -23.23 -4.30 16.08
N ALA A 348 -21.97 -4.26 15.63
CA ALA A 348 -20.96 -3.40 16.23
C ALA A 348 -21.30 -1.90 16.15
N ALA A 349 -21.86 -1.46 15.02
CA ALA A 349 -22.31 -0.07 14.85
C ALA A 349 -23.49 0.27 15.77
N GLN A 350 -24.42 -0.67 15.98
CA GLN A 350 -25.52 -0.48 16.93
C GLN A 350 -25.01 -0.29 18.36
N GLU A 351 -24.11 -1.15 18.84
CA GLU A 351 -23.48 -0.98 20.16
C GLU A 351 -22.68 0.32 20.25
N ALA A 352 -22.02 0.74 19.15
CA ALA A 352 -21.30 2.01 19.09
C ALA A 352 -22.24 3.22 19.19
N ILE A 353 -23.40 3.17 18.53
CA ILE A 353 -24.44 4.22 18.57
C ILE A 353 -24.88 4.45 20.01
N GLU A 354 -25.09 3.37 20.76
CA GLU A 354 -25.49 3.41 22.16
C GLU A 354 -24.37 3.95 23.06
N PHE A 355 -23.15 3.43 22.92
CA PHE A 355 -22.00 3.85 23.71
C PHE A 355 -21.65 5.34 23.51
N LEU A 356 -21.67 5.80 22.25
CA LEU A 356 -21.31 7.17 21.89
C LEU A 356 -22.48 8.16 22.04
N ASN A 357 -23.68 7.66 22.37
CA ASN A 357 -24.91 8.45 22.45
C ASN A 357 -25.19 9.22 21.14
N ILE A 358 -25.13 8.51 20.01
CA ILE A 358 -25.43 9.06 18.69
C ILE A 358 -26.93 9.35 18.58
N ASN A 359 -27.29 10.53 18.05
CA ASN A 359 -28.70 10.90 17.87
C ASN A 359 -29.43 9.99 16.89
N GLU A 360 -30.76 9.91 17.01
CA GLU A 360 -31.61 9.01 16.23
C GLU A 360 -31.45 9.20 14.71
N GLY A 361 -31.39 10.44 14.23
CA GLY A 361 -31.25 10.73 12.79
C GLY A 361 -29.95 10.19 12.20
N ASN A 362 -28.84 10.39 12.90
CA ASN A 362 -27.53 9.86 12.51
C ASN A 362 -27.49 8.33 12.68
N ALA A 363 -28.10 7.78 13.72
CA ALA A 363 -28.19 6.33 13.94
C ALA A 363 -28.91 5.64 12.77
N VAL A 364 -30.05 6.18 12.34
CA VAL A 364 -30.78 5.69 11.16
C VAL A 364 -29.91 5.77 9.91
N TRP A 365 -29.19 6.87 9.71
CA TRP A 365 -28.29 7.03 8.56
C TRP A 365 -27.12 6.03 8.56
N ILE A 366 -26.55 5.73 9.73
CA ILE A 366 -25.46 4.73 9.88
C ILE A 366 -25.97 3.32 9.53
N MET A 367 -27.19 2.99 9.94
CA MET A 367 -27.78 1.64 9.83
C MET A 367 -28.58 1.40 8.55
N GLU A 368 -28.79 2.43 7.73
CA GLU A 368 -29.48 2.34 6.43
C GLU A 368 -28.82 1.40 5.39
N PRO A 369 -27.49 1.43 5.15
CA PRO A 369 -26.85 0.56 4.17
C PRO A 369 -26.89 -0.90 4.63
N ARG A 370 -26.88 -1.85 3.69
CA ARG A 370 -26.77 -3.29 4.01
C ARG A 370 -25.32 -3.78 3.95
N GLU A 371 -24.46 -3.00 3.34
CA GLU A 371 -23.04 -3.24 3.15
C GLU A 371 -22.27 -2.84 4.42
N GLY A 372 -21.59 -3.82 5.04
CA GLY A 372 -20.76 -3.59 6.23
C GLY A 372 -19.72 -2.47 6.08
N PRO A 373 -18.98 -2.36 4.96
CA PRO A 373 -18.00 -1.30 4.76
C PRO A 373 -18.62 0.11 4.82
N GLU A 374 -19.75 0.31 4.15
CA GLU A 374 -20.43 1.61 4.11
C GLU A 374 -21.03 1.97 5.48
N CYS A 375 -21.64 1.00 6.18
CA CYS A 375 -22.10 1.20 7.56
C CYS A 375 -20.96 1.68 8.48
N TRP A 376 -19.79 1.05 8.36
CA TRP A 376 -18.63 1.38 9.18
C TRP A 376 -18.00 2.73 8.84
N GLU A 377 -17.94 3.08 7.56
CA GLU A 377 -17.53 4.41 7.07
C GLU A 377 -18.46 5.51 7.60
N ARG A 378 -19.79 5.32 7.50
CA ARG A 378 -20.79 6.27 8.00
C ARG A 378 -20.65 6.48 9.51
N LEU A 379 -20.44 5.40 10.29
CA LEU A 379 -20.18 5.51 11.72
C LEU A 379 -18.99 6.43 12.01
N HIS A 380 -17.86 6.21 11.34
CA HIS A 380 -16.65 7.01 11.59
C HIS A 380 -16.79 8.44 11.07
N THR A 381 -17.54 8.66 9.99
CA THR A 381 -17.89 10.00 9.49
C THR A 381 -18.69 10.75 10.56
N VAL A 382 -19.70 10.14 11.18
CA VAL A 382 -20.45 10.78 12.28
C VAL A 382 -19.53 11.12 13.45
N ILE A 383 -18.69 10.17 13.87
CA ILE A 383 -17.75 10.36 14.99
C ILE A 383 -16.79 11.54 14.72
N CYS A 384 -16.21 11.60 13.53
CA CYS A 384 -15.17 12.57 13.21
C CYS A 384 -15.72 13.95 12.85
N ASP A 385 -16.81 14.00 12.07
CA ASP A 385 -17.24 15.24 11.41
C ASP A 385 -18.51 15.84 12.01
N HIS A 386 -19.38 15.02 12.62
CA HIS A 386 -20.69 15.46 13.10
C HIS A 386 -20.75 15.61 14.63
N MET A 387 -19.85 14.97 15.36
CA MET A 387 -19.85 14.96 16.83
C MET A 387 -18.70 15.76 17.42
N ASN A 388 -18.95 16.37 18.59
CA ASN A 388 -17.93 16.94 19.46
C ASN A 388 -17.85 16.07 20.72
N LEU A 389 -17.19 14.92 20.61
CA LEU A 389 -17.05 13.99 21.72
C LEU A 389 -16.07 14.54 22.78
N PRO A 390 -16.32 14.34 24.08
CA PRO A 390 -15.34 14.59 25.12
C PRO A 390 -14.08 13.72 24.92
N LEU A 391 -12.94 14.21 25.44
CA LEU A 391 -11.65 13.54 25.31
C LEU A 391 -11.67 12.12 25.90
N GLU A 392 -12.34 11.94 27.02
CA GLU A 392 -12.42 10.67 27.73
C GLU A 392 -13.20 9.63 26.93
N VAL A 393 -14.28 10.04 26.26
CA VAL A 393 -15.13 9.14 25.46
C VAL A 393 -14.41 8.70 24.19
N ILE A 394 -13.80 9.63 23.45
CA ILE A 394 -13.05 9.29 22.23
C ILE A 394 -11.84 8.41 22.56
N GLN A 395 -11.17 8.69 23.68
CA GLN A 395 -10.08 7.86 24.17
C GLN A 395 -10.56 6.44 24.47
N GLN A 396 -11.60 6.28 25.28
CA GLN A 396 -12.13 4.98 25.66
C GLN A 396 -12.60 4.19 24.43
N TRP A 397 -13.23 4.85 23.46
CA TRP A 397 -13.65 4.24 22.21
C TRP A 397 -12.49 3.60 21.45
N PHE A 398 -11.43 4.37 21.14
CA PHE A 398 -10.32 3.87 20.34
C PHE A 398 -9.38 2.94 21.10
N GLN A 399 -9.21 3.13 22.41
CA GLN A 399 -8.29 2.33 23.22
C GLN A 399 -8.81 0.92 23.51
N GLU A 400 -10.12 0.78 23.72
CA GLU A 400 -10.69 -0.46 24.26
C GLU A 400 -12.07 -0.81 23.71
N GLU A 401 -13.05 0.09 23.77
CA GLU A 401 -14.45 -0.30 23.57
C GLU A 401 -14.74 -0.73 22.13
N ARG A 402 -14.10 -0.08 21.14
CA ARG A 402 -14.22 -0.46 19.73
C ARG A 402 -13.81 -1.92 19.50
N GLN A 403 -12.74 -2.38 20.14
CA GLN A 403 -12.25 -3.75 20.01
C GLN A 403 -13.16 -4.75 20.74
N ASN A 404 -13.73 -4.35 21.88
CA ASN A 404 -14.66 -5.17 22.66
C ASN A 404 -15.97 -5.39 21.90
N VAL A 405 -16.56 -4.32 21.35
CA VAL A 405 -17.76 -4.36 20.52
C VAL A 405 -17.55 -5.26 19.30
N LEU A 406 -16.43 -5.09 18.57
CA LEU A 406 -16.09 -5.95 17.44
C LEU A 406 -15.95 -7.42 17.86
N LYS A 407 -15.28 -7.70 18.98
CA LYS A 407 -15.12 -9.05 19.51
C LYS A 407 -16.47 -9.70 19.84
N ARG A 408 -17.39 -8.97 20.48
CA ARG A 408 -18.75 -9.45 20.80
C ARG A 408 -19.55 -9.75 19.54
N ALA A 409 -19.58 -8.81 18.59
CA ALA A 409 -20.32 -8.99 17.36
C ALA A 409 -19.80 -10.17 16.52
N MET A 410 -18.48 -10.30 16.40
CA MET A 410 -17.86 -11.41 15.69
C MET A 410 -18.04 -12.75 16.41
N LYS A 411 -18.04 -12.77 17.74
CA LYS A 411 -18.35 -13.98 18.51
C LYS A 411 -19.74 -14.50 18.14
N MET A 412 -20.74 -13.61 18.11
CA MET A 412 -22.10 -13.95 17.72
C MET A 412 -22.19 -14.45 16.27
N GLN A 413 -21.43 -13.83 15.35
CA GLN A 413 -21.30 -14.29 13.96
C GLN A 413 -20.82 -15.75 13.89
N PHE A 414 -19.74 -16.09 14.60
CA PHE A 414 -19.15 -17.43 14.53
C PHE A 414 -19.91 -18.48 15.35
N GLU A 415 -20.65 -18.10 16.39
CA GLU A 415 -21.58 -19.00 17.09
C GLU A 415 -22.73 -19.44 16.18
N GLN A 416 -23.25 -18.51 15.37
CA GLN A 416 -24.35 -18.78 14.44
C GLN A 416 -23.87 -19.41 13.13
N HIS A 417 -22.61 -19.16 12.74
CA HIS A 417 -22.00 -19.68 11.51
C HIS A 417 -20.63 -20.33 11.77
N PRO A 418 -20.55 -21.47 12.49
CA PRO A 418 -19.28 -22.06 12.96
C PRO A 418 -18.32 -22.51 11.85
N MET A 419 -18.84 -22.78 10.65
CA MET A 419 -18.06 -23.24 9.50
C MET A 419 -17.05 -22.21 8.95
N LEU A 420 -17.09 -20.97 9.43
CA LEU A 420 -16.26 -19.88 8.92
C LEU A 420 -14.88 -19.79 9.60
N LEU A 421 -14.64 -20.51 10.70
CA LEU A 421 -13.45 -20.33 11.53
C LEU A 421 -12.29 -21.27 11.10
N ARG A 422 -11.06 -20.74 10.95
CA ARG A 422 -9.88 -21.50 10.45
C ARG A 422 -8.68 -21.45 11.39
N ASP A 423 -7.74 -22.40 11.21
CA ASP A 423 -6.57 -22.57 12.06
C ASP A 423 -5.26 -22.00 11.46
N ALA A 424 -4.82 -20.81 11.89
CA ALA A 424 -3.47 -20.24 11.64
C ALA A 424 -3.20 -18.94 12.46
N LEU A 425 -2.05 -18.29 12.24
CA LEU A 425 -1.90 -16.85 12.50
C LEU A 425 -2.73 -16.08 11.47
N LEU A 426 -3.67 -15.26 11.92
CA LEU A 426 -4.59 -14.52 11.07
C LEU A 426 -4.13 -13.06 10.94
N VAL A 427 -3.97 -12.58 9.70
CA VAL A 427 -3.50 -11.23 9.40
C VAL A 427 -4.47 -10.50 8.48
N CYS A 428 -5.09 -9.42 8.97
CA CYS A 428 -6.00 -8.58 8.19
C CYS A 428 -5.21 -7.61 7.30
N CYS A 429 -5.18 -7.88 5.99
CA CYS A 429 -4.52 -7.08 4.97
C CYS A 429 -5.48 -6.03 4.42
N SER A 430 -5.24 -4.77 4.78
CA SER A 430 -6.06 -3.62 4.37
C SER A 430 -5.22 -2.34 4.37
N ARG A 431 -5.73 -1.29 3.73
CA ARG A 431 -5.05 -0.01 3.56
C ARG A 431 -4.68 0.58 4.91
N PHE A 432 -3.45 1.07 5.07
CA PHE A 432 -3.08 1.78 6.27
C PHE A 432 -3.82 3.11 6.30
N SER A 433 -4.62 3.31 7.35
CA SER A 433 -5.23 4.59 7.67
C SER A 433 -4.98 4.89 9.14
N SER A 434 -4.87 6.17 9.48
CA SER A 434 -4.62 6.59 10.87
C SER A 434 -5.74 6.15 11.83
N ILE A 435 -6.98 6.03 11.31
CA ILE A 435 -8.16 5.59 12.08
C ILE A 435 -8.13 4.08 12.36
N GLU A 436 -7.62 3.26 11.43
CA GLU A 436 -7.61 1.80 11.54
C GLU A 436 -6.24 1.21 11.80
N ALA A 437 -5.26 2.05 12.10
CA ALA A 437 -3.85 1.69 12.23
C ALA A 437 -3.58 0.57 13.25
N GLU A 438 -4.45 0.38 14.24
CA GLU A 438 -4.33 -0.70 15.22
C GLU A 438 -5.15 -1.96 14.86
N LEU A 439 -6.20 -1.84 14.04
CA LEU A 439 -7.07 -2.96 13.69
C LEU A 439 -6.46 -3.87 12.62
N ASN A 440 -5.89 -3.26 11.58
CA ASN A 440 -5.39 -3.96 10.38
C ASN A 440 -3.85 -3.96 10.36
N ILE A 441 -3.23 -4.75 9.47
CA ILE A 441 -1.77 -4.75 9.31
C ILE A 441 -1.24 -3.56 8.51
N GLY A 442 -2.10 -2.89 7.72
CA GLY A 442 -1.70 -1.73 6.92
C GLY A 442 -0.83 -2.06 5.71
N VAL A 443 -0.76 -3.33 5.29
CA VAL A 443 0.05 -3.79 4.16
C VAL A 443 -0.72 -4.85 3.36
N ARG A 444 -0.45 -4.88 2.05
CA ARG A 444 -0.97 -5.84 1.07
C ARG A 444 -0.42 -7.22 1.39
N GLU A 445 -1.20 -8.29 1.18
CA GLU A 445 -0.71 -9.65 1.47
C GLU A 445 0.65 -9.93 0.78
N ARG A 446 0.75 -9.66 -0.53
CA ARG A 446 1.97 -9.91 -1.31
C ARG A 446 3.16 -9.11 -0.80
N ASP A 447 2.96 -7.83 -0.48
CA ASP A 447 4.02 -6.89 -0.10
C ASP A 447 4.53 -7.26 1.31
N LEU A 448 3.61 -7.68 2.19
CA LEU A 448 3.93 -8.18 3.52
C LEU A 448 4.78 -9.46 3.43
N ARG A 449 4.39 -10.44 2.61
CA ARG A 449 5.14 -11.69 2.43
C ARG A 449 6.55 -11.44 1.87
N LEU A 450 6.68 -10.56 0.87
CA LEU A 450 7.98 -10.18 0.32
C LEU A 450 8.85 -9.47 1.35
N TRP A 451 8.30 -8.54 2.11
CA TRP A 451 9.02 -7.84 3.18
C TRP A 451 9.51 -8.79 4.27
N LEU A 452 8.64 -9.69 4.76
CA LEU A 452 9.02 -10.68 5.77
C LEU A 452 10.13 -11.62 5.27
N SER A 453 10.04 -12.03 4.00
CA SER A 453 11.07 -12.84 3.36
C SER A 453 12.40 -12.10 3.28
N HIS A 454 12.39 -10.81 2.91
CA HIS A 454 13.59 -10.00 2.75
C HIS A 454 14.26 -9.67 4.09
N VAL A 455 13.48 -9.33 5.12
CA VAL A 455 13.98 -9.03 6.48
C VAL A 455 14.18 -10.30 7.31
N GLN A 456 13.83 -11.48 6.76
CA GLN A 456 13.94 -12.80 7.40
C GLN A 456 13.24 -12.84 8.77
N GLN A 457 11.97 -12.41 8.81
CA GLN A 457 11.16 -12.45 10.03
C GLN A 457 10.17 -13.61 10.00
N ASP A 458 10.01 -14.27 11.14
CA ASP A 458 8.99 -15.30 11.34
C ASP A 458 7.65 -14.73 11.84
N THR A 459 6.63 -15.60 11.97
CA THR A 459 5.29 -15.20 12.40
C THR A 459 5.22 -14.72 13.85
N LYS A 460 6.12 -15.19 14.73
CA LYS A 460 6.19 -14.77 16.14
C LYS A 460 6.83 -13.39 16.25
N GLN A 461 7.88 -13.14 15.47
CA GLN A 461 8.52 -11.83 15.36
C GLN A 461 7.56 -10.81 14.76
N LEU A 462 6.76 -11.18 13.75
CA LEU A 462 5.69 -10.33 13.23
C LEU A 462 4.66 -9.97 14.32
N MET A 463 4.20 -10.96 15.09
CA MET A 463 3.31 -10.70 16.22
C MET A 463 3.93 -9.71 17.22
N ASP A 464 5.22 -9.87 17.53
CA ASP A 464 5.92 -8.97 18.44
C ASP A 464 6.03 -7.55 17.88
N ILE A 465 6.22 -7.38 16.57
CA ILE A 465 6.18 -6.08 15.91
C ILE A 465 4.79 -5.44 16.04
N CYS A 466 3.72 -6.19 15.75
CA CYS A 466 2.34 -5.71 15.88
C CYS A 466 1.99 -5.28 17.31
N LEU A 467 2.59 -5.91 18.32
CA LEU A 467 2.35 -5.59 19.74
C LEU A 467 3.19 -4.42 20.27
N ARG A 468 4.22 -3.97 19.55
CA ARG A 468 4.99 -2.76 19.94
C ARG A 468 4.10 -1.53 19.85
N PRO A 469 4.33 -0.49 20.67
CA PRO A 469 3.74 0.82 20.42
C PRO A 469 4.04 1.30 19.00
N MET A 470 3.07 1.95 18.35
CA MET A 470 3.17 2.39 16.95
C MET A 470 4.45 3.20 16.66
N ALA A 471 4.87 4.05 17.59
CA ALA A 471 6.12 4.81 17.51
C ALA A 471 7.38 3.97 17.21
N PHE A 472 7.35 2.68 17.56
CA PHE A 472 8.48 1.75 17.43
C PHE A 472 8.25 0.66 16.37
N ARG A 473 7.16 0.76 15.60
CA ARG A 473 6.90 -0.14 14.47
C ARG A 473 7.59 0.39 13.21
N PRO A 474 7.83 -0.49 12.22
CA PRO A 474 8.12 -0.07 10.86
C PRO A 474 6.99 0.83 10.30
N PRO A 475 7.30 1.79 9.42
CA PRO A 475 6.30 2.65 8.79
C PRO A 475 5.16 1.84 8.14
N TYR A 476 3.91 2.22 8.41
CA TYR A 476 2.71 1.58 7.86
C TYR A 476 2.44 0.13 8.33
N ILE A 477 3.21 -0.41 9.29
CA ILE A 477 2.82 -1.65 9.98
C ILE A 477 1.86 -1.33 11.13
N GLY A 478 0.64 -1.80 10.99
CA GLY A 478 -0.41 -1.68 11.99
C GLY A 478 -0.37 -2.76 13.07
N GLY A 479 -1.36 -2.70 13.97
CA GLY A 479 -1.46 -3.58 15.14
C GLY A 479 -2.06 -4.96 14.87
N ASN A 480 -2.71 -5.17 13.71
CA ASN A 480 -3.41 -6.42 13.36
C ASN A 480 -4.36 -6.92 14.48
N ARG A 481 -4.99 -6.01 15.23
CA ARG A 481 -5.81 -6.37 16.38
C ARG A 481 -7.01 -7.25 15.99
N LEU A 482 -7.56 -7.08 14.79
CA LEU A 482 -8.65 -7.92 14.29
C LEU A 482 -8.23 -9.39 14.18
N GLY A 483 -7.03 -9.66 13.64
CA GLY A 483 -6.47 -11.00 13.57
C GLY A 483 -6.28 -11.63 14.95
N PHE A 484 -5.82 -10.84 15.94
CA PHE A 484 -5.68 -11.32 17.31
C PHE A 484 -7.02 -11.59 18.01
N ILE A 485 -8.04 -10.76 17.79
CA ILE A 485 -9.40 -11.00 18.29
C ILE A 485 -9.92 -12.35 17.78
N LEU A 486 -9.75 -12.63 16.49
CA LEU A 486 -10.14 -13.92 15.90
C LEU A 486 -9.41 -15.10 16.54
N MET A 487 -8.11 -14.96 16.85
CA MET A 487 -7.34 -16.00 17.52
C MET A 487 -7.80 -16.23 18.97
N GLU A 488 -8.20 -15.18 19.69
CA GLU A 488 -8.81 -15.30 21.02
C GLU A 488 -10.15 -16.02 20.95
N LEU A 489 -11.04 -15.60 20.02
CA LEU A 489 -12.33 -16.24 19.81
C LEU A 489 -12.18 -17.71 19.45
N ARG A 490 -11.24 -18.06 18.56
CA ARG A 490 -10.89 -19.45 18.25
C ARG A 490 -10.59 -20.24 19.51
N ARG A 491 -9.73 -19.70 20.39
CA ARG A 491 -9.37 -20.35 21.65
C ARG A 491 -10.58 -20.53 22.57
N GLU A 492 -11.45 -19.52 22.66
CA GLU A 492 -12.71 -19.61 23.43
C GLU A 492 -13.63 -20.72 22.88
N PHE A 493 -13.75 -20.86 21.56
CA PHE A 493 -14.54 -21.92 20.92
C PHE A 493 -13.96 -23.32 21.12
N ILE A 494 -12.63 -23.46 21.06
CA ILE A 494 -11.95 -24.73 21.36
C ILE A 494 -12.18 -25.13 22.82
N LEU A 495 -12.02 -24.19 23.75
CA LEU A 495 -12.21 -24.45 25.19
C LEU A 495 -13.66 -24.77 25.56
N SER A 496 -14.63 -24.21 24.84
CA SER A 496 -16.06 -24.52 25.02
C SER A 496 -16.50 -25.81 24.32
N GLY A 497 -15.62 -26.48 23.57
CA GLY A 497 -15.94 -27.72 22.86
C GLY A 497 -16.88 -27.54 21.66
N VAL A 498 -17.07 -26.30 21.21
CA VAL A 498 -17.92 -25.96 20.04
C VAL A 498 -17.17 -26.18 18.72
N PHE A 499 -15.84 -26.25 18.78
CA PHE A 499 -15.02 -26.44 17.58
C PHE A 499 -15.11 -27.89 17.07
N PRO A 500 -15.54 -28.12 15.82
CA PRO A 500 -15.64 -29.48 15.28
C PRO A 500 -14.23 -30.10 15.15
N GLN A 501 -14.11 -31.39 15.48
CA GLN A 501 -12.84 -32.14 15.36
C GLN A 501 -12.32 -32.23 13.91
N GLN A 502 -13.20 -32.01 12.92
CA GLN A 502 -12.90 -31.82 11.52
C GLN A 502 -13.70 -30.63 10.98
N LEU A 503 -13.00 -29.64 10.42
CA LEU A 503 -13.64 -28.54 9.71
C LEU A 503 -14.38 -29.09 8.47
N PRO A 504 -15.60 -28.63 8.16
CA PRO A 504 -16.28 -29.02 6.93
C PRO A 504 -15.42 -28.71 5.70
N GLU A 505 -15.34 -29.63 4.75
CA GLU A 505 -14.72 -29.34 3.45
C GLU A 505 -15.58 -28.28 2.73
N MET A 506 -15.03 -27.08 2.58
CA MET A 506 -15.66 -26.02 1.81
C MET A 506 -15.51 -26.34 0.32
N THR A 507 -16.61 -26.26 -0.43
CA THR A 507 -16.61 -26.48 -1.89
C THR A 507 -15.91 -25.36 -2.67
N GLN A 508 -15.66 -24.21 -2.02
CA GLN A 508 -15.01 -23.03 -2.61
C GLN A 508 -13.51 -22.99 -2.31
N ASN A 509 -12.73 -22.45 -3.26
CA ASN A 509 -11.29 -22.24 -3.10
C ASN A 509 -11.00 -21.35 -1.87
N VAL A 510 -9.96 -21.69 -1.11
CA VAL A 510 -9.54 -20.97 0.09
C VAL A 510 -9.14 -19.53 -0.22
N ASP A 511 -8.46 -19.30 -1.35
CA ASP A 511 -8.01 -17.96 -1.76
C ASP A 511 -9.21 -17.02 -2.00
N ILE A 512 -10.30 -17.59 -2.53
CA ILE A 512 -11.57 -16.91 -2.73
C ILE A 512 -12.12 -16.53 -1.35
N LEU A 513 -12.30 -17.47 -0.41
CA LEU A 513 -12.84 -17.21 0.94
C LEU A 513 -12.04 -16.18 1.78
N LEU A 514 -10.73 -16.11 1.58
CA LEU A 514 -9.84 -15.17 2.27
C LEU A 514 -9.80 -13.80 1.60
N GLY A 515 -10.32 -13.67 0.38
CA GLY A 515 -10.23 -12.46 -0.42
C GLY A 515 -8.78 -12.08 -0.70
N SER A 516 -7.92 -13.07 -0.98
CA SER A 516 -6.51 -12.84 -1.31
C SER A 516 -6.39 -11.94 -2.55
N GLU A 517 -5.52 -10.93 -2.46
CA GLU A 517 -5.36 -9.87 -3.47
C GLU A 517 -6.65 -9.08 -3.82
N SER A 518 -7.65 -9.08 -2.94
CA SER A 518 -8.91 -8.35 -3.18
C SER A 518 -8.68 -6.86 -3.39
N PRO A 519 -9.46 -6.18 -4.28
CA PRO A 519 -9.50 -4.72 -4.32
C PRO A 519 -9.93 -4.11 -2.98
N MET A 520 -10.64 -4.84 -2.12
CA MET A 520 -10.99 -4.40 -0.77
C MET A 520 -9.79 -4.23 0.16
N GLU A 521 -8.59 -4.74 -0.17
CA GLU A 521 -7.39 -4.33 0.58
C GLU A 521 -7.09 -2.82 0.41
N ASN A 522 -7.70 -2.13 -0.56
CA ASN A 522 -7.60 -0.66 -0.70
C ASN A 522 -8.70 0.08 0.09
N TYR A 523 -9.61 -0.64 0.74
CA TYR A 523 -10.63 -0.05 1.61
C TYR A 523 -9.97 0.80 2.69
N ALA A 524 -10.53 1.97 2.93
CA ALA A 524 -10.21 2.81 4.06
C ALA A 524 -11.49 3.48 4.56
N VAL A 525 -11.65 3.53 5.89
CA VAL A 525 -12.88 3.99 6.54
C VAL A 525 -13.21 5.48 6.34
N THR A 526 -12.29 6.25 5.77
CA THR A 526 -12.44 7.70 5.52
C THR A 526 -12.85 8.03 4.10
N ILE A 527 -13.00 7.04 3.21
CA ILE A 527 -13.34 7.25 1.81
C ILE A 527 -14.44 6.26 1.40
N PRO A 528 -15.47 6.74 0.66
CA PRO A 528 -16.44 5.87 0.02
C PRO A 528 -15.76 4.81 -0.83
N PHE A 529 -15.96 3.54 -0.47
CA PHE A 529 -15.37 2.43 -1.20
C PHE A 529 -16.32 1.93 -2.29
N SER A 530 -15.84 1.95 -3.54
CA SER A 530 -16.53 1.31 -4.67
C SER A 530 -15.64 0.26 -5.30
N ILE A 531 -16.06 -1.00 -5.25
CA ILE A 531 -15.31 -2.11 -5.87
C ILE A 531 -15.11 -1.94 -7.39
N LEU A 532 -15.96 -1.12 -8.04
CA LEU A 532 -15.87 -0.83 -9.46
C LEU A 532 -14.84 0.24 -9.82
N ASP A 533 -14.30 0.94 -8.82
CA ASP A 533 -13.29 1.97 -9.06
C ASP A 533 -11.96 1.31 -9.50
N GLU A 534 -11.50 1.68 -10.69
CA GLU A 534 -10.25 1.20 -11.28
C GLU A 534 -9.03 1.52 -10.39
N ILE A 535 -9.12 2.56 -9.57
CA ILE A 535 -8.04 2.93 -8.65
C ILE A 535 -7.78 1.81 -7.63
N ASN A 536 -8.78 1.02 -7.25
CA ASN A 536 -8.60 -0.06 -6.26
C ASN A 536 -7.73 -1.22 -6.76
N PHE A 537 -7.55 -1.33 -8.07
CA PHE A 537 -6.73 -2.36 -8.72
C PHE A 537 -5.32 -1.89 -9.04
N THR A 538 -5.12 -0.57 -9.10
CA THR A 538 -3.90 0.08 -9.56
C THR A 538 -3.24 0.96 -8.51
N ALA A 539 -3.92 1.22 -7.39
CA ALA A 539 -3.41 2.04 -6.30
C ALA A 539 -2.05 1.50 -5.84
N ILE A 540 -1.15 2.43 -5.58
CA ILE A 540 0.14 2.16 -4.95
C ILE A 540 0.19 3.02 -3.69
N TRP A 541 0.56 2.37 -2.60
CA TRP A 541 0.68 2.92 -1.26
C TRP A 541 2.10 2.73 -0.77
N ALA A 542 2.61 3.71 -0.03
CA ALA A 542 3.83 3.52 0.73
C ALA A 542 3.61 2.43 1.79
N ASN A 543 4.59 1.54 1.92
CA ASN A 543 4.61 0.45 2.89
C ASN A 543 6.08 0.07 3.19
N PRO A 544 6.37 -0.77 4.21
CA PRO A 544 7.74 -1.10 4.58
C PRO A 544 8.56 -1.68 3.43
N TYR A 545 7.96 -2.52 2.58
CA TYR A 545 8.66 -3.15 1.47
C TYR A 545 9.11 -2.13 0.43
N LEU A 546 8.19 -1.24 0.03
CA LEU A 546 8.47 -0.24 -0.98
C LEU A 546 9.48 0.80 -0.49
N LEU A 547 9.39 1.20 0.78
CA LEU A 547 10.33 2.12 1.42
C LEU A 547 11.72 1.51 1.57
N LEU A 548 11.80 0.23 1.93
CA LEU A 548 13.04 -0.55 1.98
C LEU A 548 13.73 -0.55 0.61
N LEU A 549 13.03 -0.93 -0.45
CA LEU A 549 13.59 -0.95 -1.80
C LEU A 549 14.07 0.44 -2.24
N LYS A 550 13.29 1.48 -1.94
CA LYS A 550 13.65 2.86 -2.25
C LYS A 550 14.92 3.32 -1.52
N GLN A 551 15.05 3.05 -0.23
CA GLN A 551 16.25 3.43 0.51
C GLN A 551 17.48 2.66 0.04
N GLN A 552 17.36 1.35 -0.22
CA GLN A 552 18.47 0.56 -0.78
C GLN A 552 18.90 1.09 -2.15
N LEU A 553 17.95 1.52 -2.97
CA LEU A 553 18.24 2.18 -4.24
C LEU A 553 19.03 3.48 -4.07
N GLU A 554 18.62 4.35 -3.13
CA GLU A 554 19.31 5.60 -2.84
C GLU A 554 20.75 5.37 -2.35
N GLU A 555 20.96 4.36 -1.49
CA GLU A 555 22.28 3.96 -0.98
C GLU A 555 23.19 3.42 -2.11
N GLU A 556 22.66 2.59 -3.01
CA GLU A 556 23.40 1.95 -4.10
C GLU A 556 23.68 2.91 -5.28
N GLU A 557 22.73 3.79 -5.63
CA GLU A 557 22.94 4.85 -6.63
C GLU A 557 24.06 5.81 -6.18
N SER A 558 24.13 6.09 -4.88
CA SER A 558 25.22 6.90 -4.29
C SER A 558 26.58 6.20 -4.40
N ASN A 559 26.60 4.86 -4.37
CA ASN A 559 27.81 4.03 -4.44
C ASN A 559 28.19 3.57 -5.87
N ARG A 560 27.38 3.88 -6.90
CA ARG A 560 27.57 3.52 -8.32
C ARG A 560 27.77 2.01 -8.57
N SER A 561 26.93 1.17 -7.97
CA SER A 561 26.98 -0.29 -8.10
C SER A 561 26.08 -0.84 -9.22
N GLU A 562 26.42 -2.03 -9.74
CA GLU A 562 25.60 -2.77 -10.72
C GLU A 562 24.28 -3.30 -10.12
N SER A 563 24.16 -3.39 -8.79
CA SER A 563 22.95 -3.82 -8.06
C SER A 563 21.79 -2.81 -8.16
N SER A 564 22.06 -1.56 -8.55
CA SER A 564 21.04 -0.51 -8.71
C SER A 564 19.99 -0.87 -9.77
N GLU A 565 20.38 -1.49 -10.89
CA GLU A 565 19.44 -1.86 -11.96
C GLU A 565 18.47 -2.96 -11.51
N PHE A 566 18.98 -3.98 -10.81
CA PHE A 566 18.16 -5.05 -10.23
C PHE A 566 17.17 -4.52 -9.19
N LEU A 567 17.61 -3.65 -8.28
CA LEU A 567 16.73 -3.04 -7.28
C LEU A 567 15.68 -2.13 -7.94
N SER A 568 16.02 -1.49 -9.05
CA SER A 568 15.08 -0.63 -9.79
C SER A 568 14.00 -1.50 -10.44
N GLU A 569 14.38 -2.64 -11.02
CA GLU A 569 13.44 -3.62 -11.56
C GLU A 569 12.53 -4.22 -10.47
N GLN A 570 13.09 -4.54 -9.29
CA GLN A 570 12.32 -5.00 -8.12
C GLN A 570 11.29 -3.96 -7.67
N TRP A 571 11.71 -2.70 -7.57
CA TRP A 571 10.84 -1.60 -7.20
C TRP A 571 9.74 -1.40 -8.25
N GLU A 572 10.07 -1.44 -9.54
CA GLU A 572 9.09 -1.34 -10.63
C GLU A 572 8.08 -2.49 -10.60
N LYS A 573 8.51 -3.72 -10.33
CA LYS A 573 7.61 -4.88 -10.17
C LYS A 573 6.68 -4.72 -8.97
N ALA A 574 7.19 -4.22 -7.84
CA ALA A 574 6.40 -3.95 -6.65
C ALA A 574 5.36 -2.84 -6.92
N ALA A 575 5.77 -1.77 -7.60
CA ALA A 575 4.93 -0.63 -7.94
C ALA A 575 3.90 -0.95 -9.03
N LEU A 576 4.26 -1.70 -10.07
CA LEU A 576 3.41 -1.94 -11.25
C LEU A 576 2.60 -3.23 -11.19
N SER A 577 2.72 -4.06 -10.15
CA SER A 577 1.93 -5.28 -10.10
C SER A 577 0.44 -4.95 -9.93
N LYS A 578 -0.30 -5.22 -11.00
CA LYS A 578 -1.75 -5.06 -11.10
C LYS A 578 -2.43 -6.24 -10.43
N LYS A 579 -3.48 -5.95 -9.64
CA LYS A 579 -4.35 -6.99 -9.09
C LYS A 579 -5.23 -7.57 -10.19
N GLN A 580 -5.42 -8.88 -10.17
CA GLN A 580 -6.48 -9.52 -10.95
C GLN A 580 -7.84 -9.05 -10.37
N PRO A 581 -8.86 -8.81 -11.22
CA PRO A 581 -10.20 -8.48 -10.72
C PRO A 581 -10.76 -9.63 -9.88
N PRO A 582 -11.54 -9.36 -8.82
CA PRO A 582 -11.98 -10.38 -7.87
C PRO A 582 -12.83 -11.46 -8.55
N LEU A 583 -12.62 -12.70 -8.14
CA LEU A 583 -13.61 -13.78 -8.26
C LEU A 583 -14.57 -13.63 -7.06
N LEU A 584 -15.70 -12.96 -7.25
CA LEU A 584 -16.66 -12.69 -6.18
C LEU A 584 -17.19 -13.99 -5.57
N ILE A 585 -17.02 -14.14 -4.25
CA ILE A 585 -17.31 -15.35 -3.44
C ILE A 585 -18.81 -15.54 -3.19
N SER A 586 -19.60 -14.48 -3.27
CA SER A 586 -20.99 -14.47 -2.82
C SER A 586 -21.95 -14.24 -3.99
N ARG A 587 -22.48 -15.34 -4.51
CA ARG A 587 -23.90 -15.57 -4.92
C ARG A 587 -23.95 -16.65 -6.00
N ASP A 588 -24.97 -17.50 -5.85
CA ASP A 588 -25.35 -18.69 -6.62
C ASP A 588 -24.62 -18.85 -7.98
N GLU A 589 -23.39 -19.36 -7.92
CA GLU A 589 -22.52 -19.61 -9.07
C GLU A 589 -23.18 -20.47 -10.17
N PRO A 590 -24.03 -21.47 -9.85
CA PRO A 590 -24.87 -22.16 -10.82
C PRO A 590 -25.83 -21.23 -11.58
N GLN A 591 -26.46 -20.28 -10.88
CA GLN A 591 -27.42 -19.34 -11.46
C GLN A 591 -26.73 -18.36 -12.43
N ILE A 592 -25.57 -17.84 -12.03
CA ILE A 592 -24.74 -16.93 -12.84
C ILE A 592 -24.14 -17.67 -14.05
N THR A 593 -23.70 -18.91 -13.84
CA THR A 593 -23.14 -19.74 -14.92
C THR A 593 -24.20 -20.12 -15.95
N ALA A 594 -25.39 -20.53 -15.51
CA ALA A 594 -26.51 -20.82 -16.42
C ALA A 594 -26.93 -19.59 -17.25
N PHE A 595 -26.93 -18.39 -16.64
CA PHE A 595 -27.24 -17.16 -17.36
C PHE A 595 -26.13 -16.76 -18.35
N PHE A 596 -24.86 -16.85 -17.94
CA PHE A 596 -23.71 -16.59 -18.79
C PHE A 596 -23.65 -17.57 -19.97
N GLU A 597 -23.88 -18.86 -19.73
CA GLU A 597 -23.93 -19.87 -20.79
C GLU A 597 -25.05 -19.57 -21.79
N ARG A 598 -26.20 -19.09 -21.34
CA ARG A 598 -27.30 -18.68 -22.22
C ARG A 598 -26.97 -17.43 -23.06
N LEU A 599 -26.22 -16.48 -22.52
CA LEU A 599 -25.79 -15.28 -23.27
C LEU A 599 -24.76 -15.59 -24.37
N PHE A 600 -23.85 -16.55 -24.14
CA PHE A 600 -22.68 -16.77 -25.00
C PHE A 600 -22.67 -18.10 -25.77
N PHE A 601 -23.36 -19.14 -25.28
CA PHE A 601 -23.32 -20.49 -25.87
C PHE A 601 -24.61 -20.88 -26.61
N ASP A 602 -25.72 -20.16 -26.42
CA ASP A 602 -26.96 -20.37 -27.20
C ASP A 602 -26.82 -19.94 -28.68
N ASN A 603 -25.67 -19.36 -29.06
CA ASN A 603 -25.29 -19.07 -30.45
C ASN A 603 -24.56 -20.22 -31.16
N LYS A 604 -24.12 -21.28 -30.46
CA LYS A 604 -23.44 -22.42 -31.11
C LYS A 604 -24.37 -23.46 -31.70
N THR A 605 -25.67 -23.42 -31.37
CA THR A 605 -26.68 -24.38 -31.88
C THR A 605 -27.57 -23.81 -32.99
N LYS A 606 -27.31 -22.60 -33.49
CA LYS A 606 -28.05 -21.98 -34.60
C LYS A 606 -27.17 -21.60 -35.79
N GLU A 607 -26.34 -22.52 -36.26
CA GLU A 607 -25.67 -22.39 -37.57
C GLU A 607 -26.59 -22.66 -38.77
N ASN A 608 -27.87 -22.98 -38.56
CA ASN A 608 -28.84 -23.10 -39.64
C ASN A 608 -30.03 -22.18 -39.38
N TYR A 609 -29.90 -20.90 -39.75
CA TYR A 609 -30.89 -20.11 -40.51
C TYR A 609 -30.35 -18.67 -40.57
N ALA A 610 -30.04 -18.25 -41.79
CA ALA A 610 -29.58 -16.91 -42.09
C ALA A 610 -30.70 -15.90 -41.85
N GLU A 611 -30.58 -15.09 -40.79
CA GLU A 611 -31.16 -13.75 -40.75
C GLU A 611 -30.25 -12.85 -39.93
N LYS A 612 -29.63 -11.90 -40.64
CA LYS A 612 -28.78 -10.85 -40.10
C LYS A 612 -29.58 -9.97 -39.15
N PHE A 613 -29.12 -9.79 -37.92
CA PHE A 613 -29.49 -8.60 -37.14
C PHE A 613 -28.62 -7.44 -37.63
N PRO A 614 -29.18 -6.36 -38.22
CA PRO A 614 -28.43 -5.14 -38.44
C PRO A 614 -28.27 -4.42 -37.09
N ILE A 615 -27.04 -4.08 -36.75
CA ILE A 615 -26.74 -3.15 -35.65
C ILE A 615 -27.04 -1.76 -36.20
N ASP A 616 -27.99 -1.06 -35.59
CA ASP A 616 -28.22 0.36 -35.86
C ASP A 616 -28.32 1.12 -34.53
N ASN A 617 -27.43 2.10 -34.34
CA ASN A 617 -27.33 3.02 -33.22
C ASN A 617 -27.31 2.43 -31.79
N GLY A 618 -26.48 1.41 -31.56
CA GLY A 618 -25.95 1.09 -30.22
C GLY A 618 -26.96 0.61 -29.16
N CYS A 619 -28.20 0.31 -29.54
CA CYS A 619 -29.25 -0.15 -28.62
C CYS A 619 -29.88 -1.46 -29.13
N PHE A 620 -29.82 -2.52 -28.31
CA PHE A 620 -30.49 -3.78 -28.58
C PHE A 620 -32.01 -3.61 -28.46
N LYS A 621 -32.75 -3.58 -29.57
CA LYS A 621 -34.21 -3.73 -29.55
C LYS A 621 -34.58 -5.22 -29.54
N MET A 622 -35.04 -5.70 -28.38
CA MET A 622 -35.74 -6.98 -28.27
C MET A 622 -37.15 -6.82 -28.87
N ASN A 623 -37.29 -7.02 -30.18
CA ASN A 623 -38.63 -7.17 -30.76
C ASN A 623 -39.20 -8.54 -30.34
N GLY A 624 -40.37 -8.48 -29.71
CA GLY A 624 -41.01 -9.64 -29.11
C GLY A 624 -41.33 -10.74 -30.10
N HIS A 625 -40.89 -11.95 -29.77
CA HIS A 625 -41.70 -13.18 -29.71
C HIS A 625 -40.77 -14.36 -29.40
N PHE A 626 -40.31 -14.42 -28.16
CA PHE A 626 -39.90 -15.68 -27.54
C PHE A 626 -40.43 -15.67 -26.12
N LYS A 627 -41.41 -16.52 -25.83
CA LYS A 627 -41.73 -16.95 -24.47
C LYS A 627 -41.02 -18.27 -24.22
N PRO A 628 -39.80 -18.30 -23.64
CA PRO A 628 -39.32 -19.46 -22.94
C PRO A 628 -39.89 -19.44 -21.51
N LYS A 629 -40.28 -20.61 -21.05
CA LYS A 629 -40.87 -20.84 -19.73
C LYS A 629 -39.99 -20.21 -18.63
N THR A 630 -40.73 -19.61 -17.70
CA THR A 630 -40.37 -18.92 -16.46
C THR A 630 -39.32 -19.67 -15.65
N ASP A 631 -38.31 -18.92 -15.16
CA ASP A 631 -37.65 -19.06 -13.85
C ASP A 631 -36.46 -18.09 -13.64
N PHE A 632 -36.16 -17.20 -14.60
CA PHE A 632 -35.14 -16.14 -14.41
C PHE A 632 -35.72 -14.73 -14.62
N PRO A 633 -35.37 -13.75 -13.75
CA PRO A 633 -35.81 -12.36 -13.90
C PRO A 633 -35.26 -11.71 -15.17
N ILE A 634 -35.98 -10.73 -15.71
CA ILE A 634 -35.54 -9.91 -16.86
C ILE A 634 -34.32 -9.08 -16.42
N ILE A 635 -33.38 -8.74 -17.33
CA ILE A 635 -32.16 -7.94 -17.02
C ILE A 635 -32.50 -6.68 -16.21
N ASP A 636 -33.59 -5.98 -16.55
CA ASP A 636 -34.03 -4.76 -15.86
C ASP A 636 -34.61 -5.03 -14.45
N GLU A 637 -34.93 -6.28 -14.14
CA GLU A 637 -35.43 -6.75 -12.84
C GLU A 637 -34.33 -7.46 -12.03
N MET A 638 -33.13 -7.60 -12.60
CA MET A 638 -32.00 -8.21 -11.91
C MET A 638 -31.36 -7.21 -10.93
N PRO A 639 -31.06 -7.64 -9.69
CA PRO A 639 -30.21 -6.88 -8.78
C PRO A 639 -28.90 -6.48 -9.47
N VAL A 640 -28.46 -5.24 -9.22
CA VAL A 640 -27.27 -4.65 -9.86
C VAL A 640 -26.03 -5.53 -9.63
N GLU A 641 -25.99 -6.28 -8.53
CA GLU A 641 -24.89 -7.19 -8.19
C GLU A 641 -24.85 -8.43 -9.08
N ILE A 642 -25.99 -8.95 -9.55
CA ILE A 642 -26.05 -10.07 -10.50
C ILE A 642 -25.57 -9.61 -11.87
N LEU A 643 -26.02 -8.44 -12.32
CA LEU A 643 -25.55 -7.82 -13.55
C LEU A 643 -24.04 -7.53 -13.50
N ARG A 644 -23.52 -7.12 -12.34
CA ARG A 644 -22.07 -6.95 -12.08
C ARG A 644 -21.32 -8.28 -12.17
N SER A 645 -21.82 -9.37 -11.58
CA SER A 645 -21.17 -10.68 -11.66
C SER A 645 -21.13 -11.22 -13.11
N ILE A 646 -22.19 -10.98 -13.88
CA ILE A 646 -22.24 -11.30 -15.31
C ILE A 646 -21.22 -10.45 -16.08
N TYR A 647 -21.17 -9.14 -15.81
CA TYR A 647 -20.20 -8.22 -16.44
C TYR A 647 -18.76 -8.60 -16.11
N ILE A 648 -18.45 -8.97 -14.87
CA ILE A 648 -17.11 -9.40 -14.45
C ILE A 648 -16.73 -10.71 -15.15
N LYS A 649 -17.65 -11.70 -15.22
CA LYS A 649 -17.40 -12.95 -15.95
C LYS A 649 -17.17 -12.70 -17.44
N MET A 650 -17.89 -11.74 -18.03
CA MET A 650 -17.68 -11.27 -19.41
C MET A 650 -16.31 -10.61 -19.56
N ALA A 651 -15.96 -9.67 -18.68
CA ALA A 651 -14.70 -8.94 -18.72
C ALA A 651 -13.50 -9.87 -18.55
N THR A 652 -13.59 -10.87 -17.67
CA THR A 652 -12.55 -11.89 -17.47
C THR A 652 -12.38 -12.76 -18.72
N GLN A 653 -13.47 -13.22 -19.33
CA GLN A 653 -13.41 -13.94 -20.62
C GLN A 653 -12.83 -13.08 -21.75
N PHE A 654 -13.23 -11.81 -21.84
CA PHE A 654 -12.64 -10.87 -22.81
C PHE A 654 -11.17 -10.61 -22.54
N ARG A 655 -10.73 -10.53 -21.27
CA ARG A 655 -9.32 -10.39 -20.91
C ARG A 655 -8.50 -11.62 -21.25
N PHE A 656 -8.99 -12.83 -20.97
CA PHE A 656 -8.33 -14.06 -21.42
C PHE A 656 -8.18 -14.07 -22.95
N LYS A 657 -9.23 -13.67 -23.67
CA LYS A 657 -9.19 -13.53 -25.13
C LYS A 657 -8.24 -12.44 -25.61
N LEU A 658 -8.13 -11.31 -24.90
CA LEU A 658 -7.19 -10.24 -25.22
C LEU A 658 -5.74 -10.66 -24.95
N VAL A 659 -5.47 -11.41 -23.88
CA VAL A 659 -4.14 -11.96 -23.61
C VAL A 659 -3.74 -12.98 -24.69
N GLU A 660 -4.65 -13.88 -25.08
CA GLU A 660 -4.44 -14.76 -26.24
C GLU A 660 -4.18 -13.95 -27.52
N MET A 661 -4.90 -12.84 -27.73
CA MET A 661 -4.74 -11.97 -28.89
C MET A 661 -3.41 -11.21 -28.88
N ASP A 662 -2.94 -10.76 -27.71
CA ASP A 662 -1.63 -10.13 -27.52
C ASP A 662 -0.48 -11.12 -27.70
N GLU A 663 -0.65 -12.39 -27.30
CA GLU A 663 0.30 -13.46 -27.59
C GLU A 663 0.36 -13.75 -29.10
N LEU A 664 -0.80 -13.84 -29.76
CA LEU A 664 -0.88 -13.97 -31.22
C LEU A 664 -0.28 -12.76 -31.94
N GLN A 665 -0.50 -11.54 -31.44
CA GLN A 665 0.07 -10.33 -32.01
C GLN A 665 1.60 -10.29 -31.85
N ARG A 666 2.12 -10.71 -30.69
CA ARG A 666 3.56 -10.91 -30.48
C ARG A 666 4.13 -11.93 -31.46
N GLU A 667 3.44 -13.06 -31.66
CA GLU A 667 3.84 -14.08 -32.62
C GLU A 667 3.85 -13.54 -34.07
N ILE A 668 2.84 -12.75 -34.45
CA ILE A 668 2.78 -12.08 -35.76
C ILE A 668 3.94 -11.09 -35.94
N VAL A 669 4.29 -10.32 -34.92
CA VAL A 669 5.42 -9.38 -34.98
C VAL A 669 6.75 -10.12 -35.15
N VAL A 670 6.95 -11.24 -34.45
CA VAL A 670 8.13 -12.10 -34.62
C VAL A 670 8.18 -12.65 -36.05
N ARG A 671 7.07 -13.22 -36.55
CA ARG A 671 6.99 -13.74 -37.93
C ARG A 671 7.18 -12.65 -38.99
N SER A 672 6.73 -11.42 -38.74
CA SER A 672 6.93 -10.27 -39.62
C SER A 672 8.40 -9.85 -39.70
N ARG A 673 9.12 -9.86 -38.57
CA ARG A 673 10.57 -9.63 -38.53
C ARG A 673 11.33 -10.72 -39.28
N ASP A 674 10.96 -11.98 -39.10
CA ASP A 674 11.58 -13.10 -39.81
C ASP A 674 11.31 -13.03 -41.32
N SER A 675 10.09 -12.67 -41.73
CA SER A 675 9.75 -12.42 -43.13
C SER A 675 10.59 -11.29 -43.73
N SER A 676 10.79 -10.20 -42.99
CA SER A 676 11.63 -9.06 -43.42
C SER A 676 13.09 -9.46 -43.57
N ARG A 677 13.64 -10.23 -42.62
CA ARG A 677 14.99 -10.82 -42.70
C ARG A 677 15.15 -11.74 -43.92
N LEU A 678 14.16 -12.58 -44.20
CA LEU A 678 14.17 -13.44 -45.38
C LEU A 678 14.11 -12.64 -46.68
N GLN A 679 13.39 -11.53 -46.72
CA GLN A 679 13.39 -10.62 -47.87
C GLN A 679 14.74 -9.90 -48.06
N GLU A 680 15.39 -9.49 -46.98
CA GLU A 680 16.75 -8.90 -47.03
C GLU A 680 17.78 -9.92 -47.51
N LEU A 681 17.75 -11.14 -46.98
CA LEU A 681 18.58 -12.25 -47.45
C LEU A 681 18.34 -12.53 -48.94
N ARG A 682 17.08 -12.54 -49.38
CA ARG A 682 16.75 -12.68 -50.80
C ARG A 682 17.34 -11.54 -51.64
N ARG A 683 17.23 -10.28 -51.21
CA ARG A 683 17.82 -9.12 -51.90
C ARG A 683 19.35 -9.18 -51.91
N ALA A 684 19.98 -9.66 -50.84
CA ALA A 684 21.42 -9.86 -50.75
C ALA A 684 21.89 -10.97 -51.70
N LEU A 685 21.15 -12.08 -51.78
CA LEU A 685 21.42 -13.16 -52.73
C LEU A 685 21.26 -12.72 -54.19
N VAL A 686 20.25 -11.89 -54.48
CA VAL A 686 20.07 -11.29 -55.82
C VAL A 686 21.23 -10.35 -56.15
N ARG A 687 21.63 -9.46 -55.24
CA ARG A 687 22.80 -8.59 -55.41
C ARG A 687 24.09 -9.39 -55.60
N ASN A 688 24.29 -10.47 -54.83
CA ASN A 688 25.45 -11.35 -55.00
C ASN A 688 25.43 -12.08 -56.34
N ARG A 689 24.24 -12.47 -56.84
CA ARG A 689 24.10 -13.05 -58.19
C ARG A 689 24.42 -12.02 -59.28
N GLU A 690 23.96 -10.78 -59.15
CA GLU A 690 24.27 -9.68 -60.07
C GLU A 690 25.77 -9.34 -60.06
N ASN A 691 26.39 -9.35 -58.88
CA ASN A 691 27.83 -9.18 -58.71
C ASN A 691 28.62 -10.34 -59.36
N LEU A 692 28.15 -11.58 -59.24
CA LEU A 692 28.77 -12.72 -59.91
C LEU A 692 28.63 -12.64 -61.44
N ASN A 693 27.49 -12.16 -61.95
CA ASN A 693 27.29 -11.94 -63.38
C ASN A 693 28.18 -10.80 -63.91
N THR A 694 28.33 -9.70 -63.19
CA THR A 694 29.24 -8.61 -63.57
C THR A 694 30.72 -9.01 -63.49
N VAL A 695 31.12 -9.82 -62.51
CA VAL A 695 32.47 -10.40 -62.46
C VAL A 695 32.72 -11.38 -63.61
N SER A 696 31.69 -12.12 -64.05
CA SER A 696 31.76 -12.96 -65.25
C SER A 696 31.91 -12.11 -66.52
N GLU A 697 31.16 -11.02 -66.66
CA GLU A 697 31.27 -10.09 -67.80
C GLU A 697 32.62 -9.38 -67.83
N ILE A 698 33.13 -8.90 -66.69
CA ILE A 698 34.46 -8.28 -66.61
C ILE A 698 35.57 -9.27 -66.99
N ASN A 699 35.48 -10.53 -66.55
CA ASN A 699 36.42 -11.58 -66.96
C ASN A 699 36.32 -11.91 -68.46
N TYR A 700 35.11 -11.87 -69.03
CA TYR A 700 34.90 -12.02 -70.47
C TYR A 700 35.50 -10.84 -71.26
N TYR A 701 35.31 -9.60 -70.79
CA TYR A 701 35.89 -8.39 -71.36
C TYR A 701 37.42 -8.35 -71.26
N LEU A 702 38.01 -8.80 -70.16
CA LEU A 702 39.46 -8.90 -70.01
C LEU A 702 40.06 -9.92 -70.97
N LYS A 703 39.40 -11.07 -71.17
CA LYS A 703 39.80 -12.06 -72.19
C LYS A 703 39.70 -11.53 -73.62
N ILE A 704 38.64 -10.79 -73.94
CA ILE A 704 38.49 -10.14 -75.25
C ILE A 704 39.57 -9.07 -75.44
N ARG A 705 39.89 -8.28 -74.41
CA ARG A 705 40.91 -7.23 -74.47
C ARG A 705 42.32 -7.80 -74.64
N GLU A 706 42.64 -8.92 -74.01
CA GLU A 706 43.89 -9.66 -74.29
C GLU A 706 43.91 -10.22 -75.71
N PHE A 707 42.81 -10.81 -76.18
CA PHE A 707 42.70 -11.32 -77.55
C PHE A 707 42.86 -10.21 -78.60
N ILE A 708 42.28 -9.03 -78.35
CA ILE A 708 42.41 -7.85 -79.20
C ILE A 708 43.85 -7.28 -79.14
N LYS A 709 44.48 -7.21 -77.96
CA LYS A 709 45.90 -6.82 -77.85
C LYS A 709 46.84 -7.75 -78.64
N LEU A 710 46.58 -9.06 -78.61
CA LEU A 710 47.33 -10.04 -79.39
C LEU A 710 47.12 -9.87 -80.90
N LYS A 711 45.91 -9.47 -81.35
CA LYS A 711 45.63 -9.21 -82.77
C LYS A 711 46.12 -7.83 -83.26
N ILE A 712 46.07 -6.77 -82.44
CA ILE A 712 46.48 -5.41 -82.84
C ILE A 712 47.99 -5.31 -83.07
N ASN A 713 48.81 -6.15 -82.43
CA ASN A 713 50.25 -6.22 -82.71
C ASN A 713 50.61 -6.90 -84.05
N SER A 714 49.63 -7.33 -84.87
CA SER A 714 49.91 -7.98 -86.16
C SER A 714 49.38 -7.24 -87.41
N TYR A 715 48.75 -6.06 -87.32
CA TYR A 715 48.22 -5.36 -88.51
C TYR A 715 48.40 -3.83 -88.54
N ASN A 716 48.61 -3.32 -89.77
CA ASN A 716 49.10 -1.99 -90.14
C ASN A 716 47.97 -0.93 -90.19
N THR A 717 48.31 0.34 -89.92
CA THR A 717 47.47 1.47 -89.46
C THR A 717 46.30 1.95 -90.35
N LYS A 718 45.94 1.25 -91.44
CA LYS A 718 44.80 1.63 -92.30
C LYS A 718 43.56 0.74 -92.16
N GLU A 719 43.64 -0.41 -91.48
CA GLU A 719 42.48 -1.29 -91.23
C GLU A 719 41.83 -1.10 -89.85
N ILE A 720 42.45 -0.28 -88.98
CA ILE A 720 41.95 0.01 -87.63
C ILE A 720 40.64 0.83 -87.66
N PHE A 721 40.42 1.63 -88.70
CA PHE A 721 39.23 2.49 -88.82
C PHE A 721 37.94 1.76 -89.22
N PHE A 722 38.03 0.51 -89.72
CA PHE A 722 36.84 -0.28 -90.07
C PHE A 722 36.39 -1.22 -88.95
N ILE A 723 37.33 -1.69 -88.12
CA ILE A 723 37.04 -2.60 -87.00
C ILE A 723 36.34 -1.86 -85.84
N GLU A 724 36.64 -0.58 -85.61
CA GLU A 724 35.93 0.22 -84.60
C GLU A 724 34.43 0.38 -84.90
N ARG A 725 34.02 0.34 -86.17
CA ARG A 725 32.62 0.58 -86.56
C ARG A 725 31.73 -0.66 -86.47
N GLU A 726 32.28 -1.87 -86.64
CA GLU A 726 31.53 -3.12 -86.45
C GLU A 726 31.42 -3.56 -84.98
N TYR A 727 32.39 -3.22 -84.12
CA TYR A 727 32.31 -3.56 -82.69
C TYR A 727 31.43 -2.59 -81.87
N LEU A 728 31.23 -1.36 -82.34
CA LEU A 728 30.30 -0.40 -81.72
C LEU A 728 28.81 -0.78 -81.89
N CYS A 729 28.48 -1.66 -82.84
CA CYS A 729 27.12 -2.18 -83.03
C CYS A 729 26.74 -3.32 -82.07
N ILE A 730 27.69 -3.95 -81.38
CA ILE A 730 27.43 -4.98 -80.35
C ILE A 730 27.19 -4.34 -78.97
N PHE A 731 27.53 -3.06 -78.80
CA PHE A 731 27.41 -2.33 -77.53
C PHE A 731 26.04 -1.67 -77.28
N TYR A 732 25.08 -1.81 -78.20
CA TYR A 732 23.75 -1.17 -78.13
C TYR A 732 22.58 -2.15 -78.29
N ASN A 733 22.72 -3.39 -77.81
CA ASN A 733 21.60 -4.31 -77.55
C ASN A 733 21.78 -5.02 -76.21
#